data_AF-A0A561X7A4-F1
#
_entry.id   AF-A0A561X7A4-F1
#
_cell.length_a   1.000
_cell.length_b   1.000
_cell.length_c   1.000
_cell.angle_alpha   90.00
_cell.angle_beta   90.00
_cell.angle_gamma   90.00
#
_symmetry.space_group_name_H-M   'P 1'
#
loop_
_entity.id
_entity.type
_entity.pdbx_description
1 polymer ?
#
loop_
_entity_poly.entity_id
_entity_poly.type
_entity_poly.pdbx_seq_one_letter_code
_entity_poly.pdbx_strand_id
1 'polypeptide(L)'
;MAIGRNDPCPCGSGKKYKKCCMNQQQQHEIRRVRQRRFFEQKYELSQMVQRFLEESLSDDERKAVTRMFHQIIEQKHHREELKMFETLWRLFLHRYPNGLRGIEWFQQEKGRRLSQELKEMVDRWVRLVPRLVQWVDLHDEGGIAVDRLTGERLLMPYCETLEVVRPWGGMLAFLEPFDGGYYVCGVSSIMNPNGVKRAEENIRSLLTQTGWSYDKVVVEHFLDIIDGSYLSMSDGRQEERTKWTYEYECKDAAGAVRKLASIGRAHIDSDDGKTVEGSWCTDVYHYIALFSPEPVRVLELGGSLSAHRSRLVLSTEDERTAAQLVSLLRAFGYSPTERNRQTEVVLRRKGVENVSFHIDSTPSSPLWVGTLAVFAVQLEKALHVPHEQWNGKTPHEMARQGHVQEVEEWLKGYEFHLFNIQERVNLPLSIGVNHIRSRYGLPPSPFKEPYYFADLWKTVWLGPRETDTLLIRTEWEGMFFTEDLLAFYNEIAMEKTEEQKEAGSRVVLLLCEHLASRSISSWEDVGEEDWKQFLVEQIPTRWSSLPKQTVSQALDMLPELAGWLDSRYGTKHQKAVCAILEEVRSELEHCFALLDEWGTERKEEREKLLVWQLVGLFGFPTPSSAHFSMYYVKGIEQGKAVVDWIGHNRTVTWDVPERAQPHLLPGMYIIATAGCHDEMGDPVLVYPPAFSPYLESWLQKLKEWLDRVKKEVPASQERVRASVDRLSRRP
;
A
#
# COMPACT_ATOMS: atom_id res chain seq x y z
N MET A 1 3.80 -18.46 34.57
CA MET A 1 5.07 -18.44 35.34
C MET A 1 5.76 -17.12 35.09
N ALA A 2 6.16 -16.39 36.13
CA ALA A 2 6.93 -15.15 35.99
C ALA A 2 8.42 -15.49 35.75
N ILE A 3 9.07 -14.81 34.81
CA ILE A 3 10.48 -15.06 34.47
C ILE A 3 11.39 -14.67 35.65
N GLY A 4 12.31 -15.55 36.04
CA GLY A 4 13.25 -15.30 37.12
C GLY A 4 14.32 -14.28 36.71
N ARG A 5 14.74 -13.41 37.64
CA ARG A 5 15.72 -12.34 37.38
C ARG A 5 17.05 -12.82 36.78
N ASN A 6 17.45 -14.07 37.05
CA ASN A 6 18.70 -14.65 36.54
C ASN A 6 18.51 -15.51 35.28
N ASP A 7 17.28 -15.73 34.84
CA ASP A 7 16.98 -16.59 33.69
C ASP A 7 17.47 -15.95 32.39
N PRO A 8 17.72 -16.74 31.32
CA PRO A 8 17.99 -16.22 30.00
C PRO A 8 16.88 -15.26 29.56
N CYS A 9 17.27 -14.11 29.01
CA CYS A 9 16.33 -13.07 28.61
C CYS A 9 15.46 -13.54 27.42
N PRO A 10 14.14 -13.33 27.45
CA PRO A 10 13.22 -13.88 26.45
C PRO A 10 13.34 -13.18 25.09
N CYS A 11 14.03 -12.05 25.02
CA CYS A 11 14.38 -11.38 23.76
C CYS A 11 15.47 -12.10 22.93
N GLY A 12 15.97 -13.25 23.41
CA GLY A 12 16.97 -14.04 22.68
C GLY A 12 18.40 -13.50 22.75
N SER A 13 18.67 -12.48 23.58
CA SER A 13 20.00 -11.84 23.66
C SER A 13 21.10 -12.69 24.32
N GLY A 14 20.76 -13.85 24.89
CA GLY A 14 21.68 -14.71 25.66
C GLY A 14 22.12 -14.14 27.01
N LYS A 15 21.70 -12.91 27.37
CA LYS A 15 22.00 -12.27 28.66
C LYS A 15 20.99 -12.69 29.74
N LYS A 16 21.35 -12.56 31.02
CA LYS A 16 20.39 -12.71 32.15
C LYS A 16 19.32 -11.62 32.07
N TYR A 17 18.06 -11.93 32.36
CA TYR A 17 16.93 -10.99 32.31
C TYR A 17 17.21 -9.67 33.07
N LYS A 18 17.78 -9.77 34.29
CA LYS A 18 18.18 -8.60 35.10
C LYS A 18 19.28 -7.72 34.46
N LYS A 19 20.07 -8.25 33.53
CA LYS A 19 21.15 -7.53 32.84
C LYS A 19 20.75 -7.08 31.42
N CYS A 20 19.51 -7.35 31.02
CA CYS A 20 19.00 -7.01 29.69
C CYS A 20 17.66 -6.28 29.84
N CYS A 21 16.54 -6.88 29.43
CA CYS A 21 15.23 -6.22 29.38
C CYS A 21 14.79 -5.58 30.72
N MET A 22 15.11 -6.17 31.87
CA MET A 22 14.77 -5.55 33.17
C MET A 22 15.52 -4.24 33.41
N ASN A 23 16.82 -4.20 33.09
CA ASN A 23 17.61 -2.96 33.20
C ASN A 23 17.16 -1.92 32.17
N GLN A 24 16.80 -2.36 30.96
CA GLN A 24 16.23 -1.47 29.94
C GLN A 24 14.90 -0.87 30.39
N GLN A 25 14.02 -1.69 31.01
CA GLN A 25 12.76 -1.21 31.61
C GLN A 25 13.02 -0.17 32.71
N GLN A 26 13.97 -0.44 33.62
CA GLN A 26 14.30 0.48 34.69
C GLN A 26 14.91 1.80 34.18
N GLN A 27 15.75 1.74 33.14
CA GLN A 27 16.27 2.93 32.47
C GLN A 27 15.16 3.73 31.77
N HIS A 28 14.22 3.04 31.11
CA HIS A 28 13.04 3.67 30.52
C HIS A 28 12.17 4.39 31.57
N GLU A 29 11.95 3.80 32.74
CA GLU A 29 11.20 4.45 33.83
C GLU A 29 11.91 5.69 34.35
N ILE A 30 13.21 5.62 34.62
CA ILE A 30 14.01 6.78 35.07
C ILE A 30 13.93 7.90 34.03
N ARG A 31 14.06 7.56 32.74
CA ARG A 31 13.97 8.52 31.64
C ARG A 31 12.58 9.17 31.57
N ARG A 32 11.51 8.39 31.72
CA ARG A 32 10.12 8.92 31.77
C ARG A 32 9.92 9.90 32.92
N VAL A 33 10.45 9.60 34.12
CA VAL A 33 10.35 10.51 35.28
C VAL A 33 11.11 11.81 35.02
N ARG A 34 12.34 11.73 34.47
CA ARG A 34 13.12 12.91 34.09
C ARG A 34 12.41 13.75 33.03
N GLN A 35 11.86 13.10 32.01
CA GLN A 35 11.10 13.75 30.96
C GLN A 35 9.87 14.47 31.52
N ARG A 36 9.08 13.81 32.39
CA ARG A 36 7.93 14.47 33.04
C ARG A 36 8.35 15.71 33.82
N ARG A 37 9.38 15.61 34.67
CA ARG A 37 9.90 16.75 35.42
C ARG A 37 10.38 17.88 34.50
N PHE A 38 11.00 17.53 33.37
CA PHE A 38 11.42 18.51 32.37
C PHE A 38 10.22 19.25 31.76
N PHE A 39 9.14 18.56 31.39
CA PHE A 39 7.93 19.21 30.88
C PHE A 39 7.20 20.04 31.95
N GLU A 40 7.14 19.59 33.20
CA GLU A 40 6.62 20.38 34.33
C GLU A 40 7.41 21.69 34.49
N GLN A 41 8.74 21.64 34.42
CA GLN A 41 9.61 22.82 34.48
C GLN A 41 9.43 23.75 33.27
N LYS A 42 9.28 23.20 32.06
CA LYS A 42 8.98 24.01 30.86
C LYS A 42 7.64 24.74 30.99
N TYR A 43 6.63 24.06 31.51
CA TYR A 43 5.32 24.65 31.75
C TYR A 43 5.40 25.75 32.81
N GLU A 44 6.06 25.48 33.94
CA GLU A 44 6.30 26.46 35.01
C GLU A 44 7.02 27.71 34.46
N LEU A 45 8.13 27.52 33.74
CA LEU A 45 8.90 28.62 33.18
C LEU A 45 8.08 29.44 32.19
N SER A 46 7.32 28.78 31.30
CA SER A 46 6.43 29.46 30.35
C SER A 46 5.42 30.36 31.06
N GLN A 47 4.80 29.86 32.14
CA GLN A 47 3.84 30.60 32.96
C GLN A 47 4.50 31.75 33.72
N MET A 48 5.74 31.58 34.19
CA MET A 48 6.50 32.66 34.82
C MET A 48 6.82 33.79 33.84
N VAL A 49 7.23 33.46 32.62
CA VAL A 49 7.54 34.45 31.57
C VAL A 49 6.27 35.19 31.15
N GLN A 50 5.15 34.48 30.94
CA GLN A 50 3.87 35.09 30.58
C GLN A 50 3.39 36.06 31.66
N ARG A 51 3.34 35.62 32.93
CA ARG A 51 2.97 36.48 34.06
C ARG A 51 3.89 37.69 34.20
N PHE A 52 5.19 37.50 34.01
CA PHE A 52 6.14 38.62 34.02
C PHE A 52 5.84 39.65 32.94
N LEU A 53 5.53 39.22 31.71
CA LEU A 53 5.17 40.13 30.63
C LEU A 53 3.84 40.82 30.91
N GLU A 54 2.87 40.12 31.51
CA GLU A 54 1.62 40.72 31.97
C GLU A 54 1.88 41.80 33.04
N GLU A 55 2.71 41.52 34.03
CA GLU A 55 3.04 42.46 35.11
C GLU A 55 3.89 43.65 34.66
N SER A 56 4.76 43.45 33.66
CA SER A 56 5.74 44.46 33.24
C SER A 56 5.20 45.43 32.19
N LEU A 57 4.03 45.14 31.60
CA LEU A 57 3.39 45.96 30.58
C LEU A 57 2.11 46.59 31.14
N SER A 58 1.86 47.85 30.79
CA SER A 58 0.57 48.50 31.02
C SER A 58 -0.56 47.86 30.19
N ASP A 59 -1.82 48.12 30.57
CA ASP A 59 -2.99 47.64 29.82
C ASP A 59 -2.97 48.05 28.35
N ASP A 60 -2.55 49.29 28.06
CA ASP A 60 -2.52 49.82 26.70
C ASP A 60 -1.38 49.19 25.88
N GLU A 61 -0.22 48.94 26.48
CA GLU A 61 0.88 48.21 25.84
C GLU A 61 0.49 46.77 25.55
N ARG A 62 -0.14 46.06 26.49
CA ARG A 62 -0.62 44.69 26.28
C ARG A 62 -1.57 44.62 25.09
N LYS A 63 -2.55 45.53 25.02
CA LYS A 63 -3.48 45.63 23.89
C LYS A 63 -2.79 46.02 22.59
N ALA A 64 -1.75 46.87 22.65
CA ALA A 64 -0.97 47.23 21.47
C ALA A 64 -0.21 46.04 20.90
N VAL A 65 0.44 45.23 21.76
CA VAL A 65 1.15 44.00 21.35
C VAL A 65 0.18 42.98 20.73
N THR A 66 -0.99 42.74 21.35
CA THR A 66 -2.02 41.87 20.76
C THR A 66 -2.45 42.36 19.39
N ARG A 67 -2.76 43.67 19.27
CA ARG A 67 -3.18 44.27 18.00
C ARG A 67 -2.09 44.15 16.93
N MET A 68 -0.83 44.33 17.29
CA MET A 68 0.30 44.18 16.37
C MET A 68 0.37 42.77 15.81
N PHE A 69 0.30 41.74 16.66
CA PHE A 69 0.28 40.36 16.20
C PHE A 69 -0.89 40.09 15.25
N HIS A 70 -2.10 40.52 15.62
CA HIS A 70 -3.28 40.38 14.75
C HIS A 70 -3.11 41.12 13.42
N GLN A 71 -2.54 42.32 13.40
CA GLN A 71 -2.26 43.06 12.17
C GLN A 71 -1.26 42.34 11.26
N ILE A 72 -0.24 41.68 11.84
CA ILE A 72 0.73 40.89 11.08
C ILE A 72 0.03 39.70 10.40
N ILE A 73 -0.78 38.94 11.13
CA ILE A 73 -1.43 37.74 10.59
C ILE A 73 -2.60 38.07 9.64
N GLU A 74 -3.28 39.21 9.78
CA GLU A 74 -4.34 39.61 8.85
C GLU A 74 -3.83 39.85 7.42
N GLN A 75 -2.52 40.09 7.26
CA GLN A 75 -1.88 40.20 5.95
C GLN A 75 -1.45 38.85 5.36
N LYS A 76 -1.73 37.73 6.06
CA LYS A 76 -1.29 36.38 5.70
C LYS A 76 -2.45 35.56 5.13
N HIS A 77 -2.10 34.59 4.29
CA HIS A 77 -3.10 33.73 3.67
C HIS A 77 -3.73 32.76 4.68
N HIS A 78 -2.95 32.28 5.65
CA HIS A 78 -3.34 31.26 6.63
C HIS A 78 -3.49 31.85 8.04
N ARG A 79 -4.18 32.99 8.13
CA ARG A 79 -4.28 33.75 9.39
C ARG A 79 -4.87 32.95 10.56
N GLU A 80 -5.80 32.03 10.28
CA GLU A 80 -6.46 31.22 11.33
C GLU A 80 -5.48 30.20 11.92
N GLU A 81 -4.71 29.53 11.07
CA GLU A 81 -3.65 28.60 11.46
C GLU A 81 -2.55 29.33 12.24
N LEU A 82 -2.24 30.58 11.88
CA LEU A 82 -1.18 31.35 12.53
C LEU A 82 -1.54 31.85 13.94
N LYS A 83 -2.84 31.90 14.32
CA LYS A 83 -3.27 32.38 15.65
C LYS A 83 -2.61 31.62 16.80
N MET A 84 -2.37 30.32 16.64
CA MET A 84 -1.75 29.48 17.68
C MET A 84 -0.33 29.94 18.07
N PHE A 85 0.35 30.72 17.21
CA PHE A 85 1.72 31.19 17.45
C PHE A 85 1.82 32.47 18.29
N GLU A 86 0.71 33.08 18.72
CA GLU A 86 0.74 34.37 19.44
C GLU A 86 1.64 34.32 20.70
N THR A 87 1.47 33.29 21.52
CA THR A 87 2.26 33.14 22.76
C THR A 87 3.74 32.95 22.44
N LEU A 88 4.06 32.10 21.47
CA LEU A 88 5.44 31.90 21.03
C LEU A 88 6.03 33.19 20.48
N TRP A 89 5.26 33.95 19.70
CA TRP A 89 5.70 35.22 19.14
C TRP A 89 6.03 36.23 20.24
N ARG A 90 5.17 36.40 21.25
CA ARG A 90 5.42 37.28 22.40
C ARG A 90 6.70 36.90 23.16
N LEU A 91 6.93 35.60 23.37
CA LEU A 91 8.04 35.11 24.16
C LEU A 91 9.38 35.15 23.41
N PHE A 92 9.40 34.68 22.16
CA PHE A 92 10.63 34.33 21.45
C PHE A 92 10.94 35.20 20.22
N LEU A 93 10.00 36.01 19.72
CA LEU A 93 10.15 36.74 18.46
C LEU A 93 9.99 38.25 18.63
N HIS A 94 8.97 38.70 19.37
CA HIS A 94 8.66 40.11 19.56
C HIS A 94 9.72 40.80 20.41
N ARG A 95 10.25 41.93 19.91
CA ARG A 95 11.13 42.83 20.66
C ARG A 95 10.32 43.94 21.31
N TYR A 96 10.45 44.05 22.63
CA TYR A 96 9.82 45.08 23.44
C TYR A 96 10.60 46.42 23.35
N PRO A 97 10.07 47.54 23.88
CA PRO A 97 10.73 48.85 23.79
C PRO A 97 12.17 48.91 24.32
N ASN A 98 12.55 47.99 25.21
CA ASN A 98 13.92 47.81 25.71
C ASN A 98 14.86 47.08 24.71
N GLY A 99 14.37 46.74 23.52
CA GLY A 99 15.11 46.01 22.48
C GLY A 99 15.22 44.50 22.70
N LEU A 100 14.75 43.98 23.84
CA LEU A 100 14.85 42.57 24.23
C LEU A 100 13.61 41.79 23.79
N ARG A 101 13.81 40.52 23.47
CA ARG A 101 12.72 39.54 23.35
C ARG A 101 12.11 39.26 24.73
N GLY A 102 10.85 38.81 24.77
CA GLY A 102 10.17 38.53 26.04
C GLY A 102 10.97 37.62 26.98
N ILE A 103 11.58 36.56 26.43
CA ILE A 103 12.41 35.62 27.18
C ILE A 103 13.74 36.22 27.66
N GLU A 104 14.36 37.09 26.86
CA GLU A 104 15.60 37.81 27.21
C GLU A 104 15.34 38.80 28.34
N TRP A 105 14.23 39.53 28.25
CA TRP A 105 13.81 40.49 29.27
C TRP A 105 13.52 39.77 30.60
N PHE A 106 12.83 38.64 30.55
CA PHE A 106 12.58 37.83 31.74
C PHE A 106 13.88 37.30 32.38
N GLN A 107 14.81 36.77 31.57
CA GLN A 107 16.10 36.29 32.07
C GLN A 107 16.87 37.40 32.78
N GLN A 108 16.93 38.60 32.19
CA GLN A 108 17.66 39.73 32.75
C GLN A 108 17.09 40.17 34.11
N GLU A 109 15.76 40.27 34.23
CA GLU A 109 15.10 40.80 35.44
C GLU A 109 14.86 39.75 36.53
N LYS A 110 14.51 38.52 36.14
CA LYS A 110 14.07 37.46 37.07
C LYS A 110 15.04 36.28 37.15
N GLY A 111 15.98 36.14 36.21
CA GLY A 111 16.86 34.97 36.11
C GLY A 111 17.69 34.67 37.36
N ARG A 112 18.09 35.69 38.14
CA ARG A 112 18.84 35.50 39.41
C ARG A 112 18.00 34.90 40.54
N ARG A 113 16.67 34.95 40.44
CA ARG A 113 15.73 34.47 41.45
C ARG A 113 15.19 33.06 41.15
N LEU A 114 15.55 32.50 39.99
CA LEU A 114 15.14 31.16 39.58
C LEU A 114 15.93 30.09 40.34
N SER A 115 15.33 28.90 40.46
CA SER A 115 16.09 27.69 40.83
C SER A 115 17.17 27.43 39.78
N GLN A 116 18.20 26.65 40.16
CA GLN A 116 19.31 26.34 39.27
C GLN A 116 18.80 25.67 37.97
N GLU A 117 17.85 24.75 38.07
CA GLU A 117 17.29 24.05 36.92
C GLU A 117 16.51 24.98 35.97
N LEU A 118 15.69 25.89 36.51
CA LEU A 118 14.95 26.87 35.71
C LEU A 118 15.87 27.92 35.11
N LYS A 119 16.94 28.29 35.81
CA LYS A 119 17.97 29.20 35.32
C LYS A 119 18.71 28.59 34.12
N GLU A 120 19.12 27.34 34.22
CA GLU A 120 19.74 26.63 33.09
C GLU A 120 18.79 26.50 31.90
N MET A 121 17.50 26.28 32.15
CA MET A 121 16.49 26.21 31.10
C MET A 121 16.27 27.56 30.40
N VAL A 122 16.11 28.66 31.15
CA VAL A 122 15.94 29.99 30.53
C VAL A 122 17.21 30.41 29.78
N ASP A 123 18.40 30.09 30.29
CA ASP A 123 19.67 30.36 29.62
C ASP A 123 19.78 29.61 28.28
N ARG A 124 19.23 28.39 28.20
CA ARG A 124 19.09 27.66 26.93
C ARG A 124 18.06 28.33 26.03
N TRP A 125 16.88 28.67 26.53
CA TRP A 125 15.78 29.25 25.74
C TRP A 125 16.16 30.55 25.06
N VAL A 126 16.93 31.42 25.74
CA VAL A 126 17.46 32.66 25.15
C VAL A 126 18.35 32.40 23.93
N ARG A 127 19.05 31.26 23.89
CA ARG A 127 19.96 30.89 22.78
C ARG A 127 19.28 30.07 21.69
N LEU A 128 18.02 29.68 21.86
CA LEU A 128 17.33 28.89 20.84
C LEU A 128 17.04 29.74 19.61
N VAL A 129 17.21 29.11 18.45
CA VAL A 129 16.89 29.63 17.13
C VAL A 129 15.96 28.62 16.45
N PRO A 130 14.95 29.07 15.68
CA PRO A 130 14.10 28.16 14.92
C PRO A 130 14.92 27.28 13.97
N ARG A 131 14.63 25.98 13.96
CA ARG A 131 15.22 25.00 13.05
C ARG A 131 14.14 24.44 12.16
N LEU A 132 14.38 24.44 10.84
CA LEU A 132 13.54 23.73 9.89
C LEU A 132 13.98 22.27 9.87
N VAL A 133 13.13 21.38 10.37
CA VAL A 133 13.43 19.95 10.48
C VAL A 133 12.40 19.11 9.74
N GLN A 134 12.83 17.95 9.24
CA GLN A 134 11.97 17.00 8.55
C GLN A 134 12.23 15.59 9.08
N TRP A 135 11.19 14.85 9.44
CA TRP A 135 11.36 13.44 9.77
C TRP A 135 11.78 12.65 8.54
N VAL A 136 12.79 11.81 8.72
CA VAL A 136 13.31 10.92 7.67
C VAL A 136 13.39 9.46 8.13
N ASP A 137 13.10 9.18 9.39
CA ASP A 137 13.21 7.84 9.97
C ASP A 137 12.37 7.71 11.26
N LEU A 138 12.07 6.47 11.65
CA LEU A 138 11.47 6.15 12.95
C LEU A 138 12.50 5.56 13.90
N HIS A 139 12.38 5.93 15.17
CA HIS A 139 13.12 5.34 16.28
C HIS A 139 12.13 4.73 17.27
N ASP A 140 12.54 3.75 18.06
CA ASP A 140 11.64 3.11 19.04
C ASP A 140 11.13 4.08 20.12
N GLU A 141 11.79 5.23 20.25
CA GLU A 141 11.45 6.27 21.23
C GLU A 141 10.91 7.55 20.60
N GLY A 142 10.74 7.63 19.27
CA GLY A 142 10.28 8.85 18.59
C GLY A 142 10.60 8.88 17.10
N GLY A 143 10.86 10.07 16.56
CA GLY A 143 11.26 10.26 15.17
C GLY A 143 12.72 10.71 15.05
N ILE A 144 13.40 10.33 13.98
CA ILE A 144 14.66 10.97 13.59
C ILE A 144 14.33 12.04 12.55
N ALA A 145 14.62 13.29 12.90
CA ALA A 145 14.51 14.42 12.00
C ALA A 145 15.88 14.83 11.46
N VAL A 146 15.91 15.39 10.26
CA VAL A 146 17.07 16.06 9.69
C VAL A 146 16.79 17.55 9.65
N ASP A 147 17.73 18.34 10.16
CA ASP A 147 17.74 19.78 9.93
C ASP A 147 18.05 20.05 8.46
N ARG A 148 17.11 20.74 7.79
CA ARG A 148 17.13 20.94 6.33
C ARG A 148 18.21 21.89 5.85
N LEU A 149 18.81 22.68 6.75
CA LEU A 149 19.85 23.64 6.39
C LEU A 149 21.24 23.09 6.68
N THR A 150 21.40 22.32 7.76
CA THR A 150 22.70 21.82 8.24
C THR A 150 22.94 20.34 7.95
N GLY A 151 21.88 19.55 7.72
CA GLY A 151 21.95 18.10 7.56
C GLY A 151 22.09 17.32 8.88
N GLU A 152 22.10 18.00 10.04
CA GLU A 152 22.21 17.34 11.35
C GLU A 152 21.02 16.40 11.60
N ARG A 153 21.29 15.17 12.05
CA ARG A 153 20.25 14.23 12.49
C ARG A 153 19.92 14.44 13.97
N LEU A 154 18.64 14.64 14.26
CA LEU A 154 18.10 14.96 15.57
C LEU A 154 17.10 13.88 15.99
N LEU A 155 17.37 13.21 17.12
CA LEU A 155 16.35 12.37 17.75
C LEU A 155 15.31 13.27 18.41
N MET A 156 14.05 13.13 18.02
CA MET A 156 12.90 13.80 18.61
C MET A 156 12.02 12.77 19.33
N PRO A 157 12.19 12.59 20.65
CA PRO A 157 11.46 11.57 21.39
C PRO A 157 9.96 11.86 21.49
N TYR A 158 9.16 10.80 21.61
CA TYR A 158 7.74 10.92 21.93
C TYR A 158 7.55 11.69 23.24
N CYS A 159 6.61 12.61 23.24
CA CYS A 159 6.28 13.46 24.38
C CYS A 159 4.90 14.10 24.18
N GLU A 160 4.48 14.92 25.15
CA GLU A 160 3.21 15.67 25.10
C GLU A 160 3.08 16.58 23.87
N THR A 161 4.19 17.00 23.26
CA THR A 161 4.21 17.85 22.05
C THR A 161 4.49 17.08 20.76
N LEU A 162 4.80 15.78 20.86
CA LEU A 162 5.03 14.88 19.73
C LEU A 162 4.55 13.48 20.09
N GLU A 163 3.23 13.28 20.04
CA GLU A 163 2.63 11.97 20.31
C GLU A 163 2.83 10.99 19.16
N VAL A 164 2.90 11.52 17.93
CA VAL A 164 2.97 10.73 16.70
C VAL A 164 3.88 11.39 15.68
N VAL A 165 4.71 10.57 15.02
CA VAL A 165 5.59 11.00 13.94
C VAL A 165 4.83 10.88 12.63
N ARG A 166 4.74 11.98 11.86
CA ARG A 166 4.09 11.99 10.56
C ARG A 166 5.14 11.72 9.47
N PRO A 167 4.99 10.67 8.64
CA PRO A 167 5.98 10.29 7.63
C PRO A 167 6.38 11.47 6.75
N TRP A 168 7.68 11.74 6.63
CA TRP A 168 8.24 12.82 5.81
C TRP A 168 7.79 14.25 6.16
N GLY A 169 6.95 14.42 7.19
CA GLY A 169 6.52 15.72 7.66
C GLY A 169 7.67 16.51 8.29
N GLY A 170 7.47 17.79 8.51
CA GLY A 170 8.46 18.63 9.16
C GLY A 170 7.87 19.82 9.87
N MET A 171 8.71 20.64 10.48
CA MET A 171 8.30 21.83 11.20
C MET A 171 9.42 22.87 11.21
N LEU A 172 9.05 24.15 11.31
CA LEU A 172 9.94 25.21 11.77
C LEU A 172 9.68 25.43 13.27
N ALA A 173 10.61 25.06 14.13
CA ALA A 173 10.39 25.09 15.58
C ALA A 173 11.67 25.43 16.37
N PHE A 174 11.48 26.00 17.57
CA PHE A 174 12.57 26.08 18.55
C PHE A 174 12.76 24.70 19.18
N LEU A 175 13.96 24.11 19.03
CA LEU A 175 14.25 22.76 19.51
C LEU A 175 15.21 22.80 20.70
N GLU A 176 14.73 22.42 21.88
CA GLU A 176 15.51 22.37 23.11
C GLU A 176 16.14 20.98 23.30
N PRO A 177 17.48 20.88 23.42
CA PRO A 177 18.16 19.63 23.72
C PRO A 177 17.96 19.23 25.20
N PHE A 178 17.59 17.98 25.44
CA PHE A 178 17.48 17.39 26.77
C PHE A 178 17.63 15.86 26.71
N ASP A 179 18.45 15.29 27.59
CA ASP A 179 18.62 13.84 27.78
C ASP A 179 18.81 13.04 26.46
N GLY A 180 19.66 13.56 25.57
CA GLY A 180 19.99 12.95 24.28
C GLY A 180 18.92 13.08 23.19
N GLY A 181 17.86 13.86 23.42
CA GLY A 181 16.83 14.17 22.43
C GLY A 181 16.57 15.68 22.29
N TYR A 182 15.75 16.03 21.31
CA TYR A 182 15.32 17.40 21.02
C TYR A 182 13.81 17.52 21.16
N TYR A 183 13.37 18.53 21.90
CA TYR A 183 11.96 18.76 22.22
C TYR A 183 11.52 20.14 21.75
N VAL A 184 10.29 20.24 21.23
CA VAL A 184 9.73 21.52 20.82
C VAL A 184 9.63 22.45 22.05
N CYS A 185 10.04 23.69 21.87
CA CYS A 185 9.90 24.77 22.83
C CYS A 185 8.87 25.77 22.31
N GLY A 186 7.74 25.91 23.01
CA GLY A 186 6.58 26.65 22.55
C GLY A 186 5.65 25.79 21.69
N VAL A 187 5.23 26.31 20.54
CA VAL A 187 4.27 25.66 19.64
C VAL A 187 4.90 25.43 18.27
N SER A 188 4.46 24.39 17.57
CA SER A 188 4.86 24.12 16.19
C SER A 188 3.66 23.65 15.37
N SER A 189 3.75 23.78 14.06
CA SER A 189 2.80 23.19 13.12
C SER A 189 3.55 22.23 12.20
N ILE A 190 2.95 21.07 11.95
CA ILE A 190 3.55 20.06 11.09
C ILE A 190 3.18 20.35 9.64
N MET A 191 4.19 20.64 8.84
CA MET A 191 4.11 20.83 7.40
C MET A 191 4.20 19.47 6.69
N ASN A 192 3.52 19.37 5.55
CA ASN A 192 3.72 18.24 4.63
C ASN A 192 5.11 18.36 3.95
N PRO A 193 5.60 17.30 3.27
CA PRO A 193 6.95 17.29 2.67
C PRO A 193 7.19 18.45 1.69
N ASN A 194 6.19 18.79 0.88
CA ASN A 194 6.28 19.90 -0.06
C ASN A 194 6.32 21.26 0.65
N GLY A 195 5.61 21.42 1.77
CA GLY A 195 5.65 22.61 2.62
C GLY A 195 7.01 22.80 3.28
N VAL A 196 7.66 21.71 3.68
CA VAL A 196 9.05 21.75 4.16
C VAL A 196 9.99 22.24 3.05
N LYS A 197 9.85 21.70 1.83
CA LYS A 197 10.65 22.12 0.66
C LYS A 197 10.45 23.62 0.36
N ARG A 198 9.21 24.10 0.33
CA ARG A 198 8.90 25.54 0.16
C ARG A 198 9.50 26.41 1.25
N ALA A 199 9.43 25.97 2.52
CA ALA A 199 10.04 26.72 3.62
C ALA A 199 11.57 26.77 3.50
N GLU A 200 12.20 25.67 3.09
CA GLU A 200 13.65 25.61 2.85
C GLU A 200 14.06 26.58 1.73
N GLU A 201 13.34 26.56 0.60
CA GLU A 201 13.56 27.46 -0.54
C GLU A 201 13.36 28.92 -0.14
N ASN A 202 12.31 29.23 0.63
CA ASN A 202 12.03 30.58 1.13
C ASN A 202 13.16 31.08 2.04
N ILE A 203 13.61 30.26 3.00
CA ILE A 203 14.76 30.60 3.87
C ILE A 203 16.01 30.88 3.05
N ARG A 204 16.35 30.01 2.08
CA ARG A 204 17.53 30.19 1.22
C ARG A 204 17.45 31.45 0.36
N SER A 205 16.26 31.77 -0.14
CA SER A 205 15.99 32.99 -0.88
C SER A 205 16.19 34.24 0.00
N LEU A 206 15.59 34.27 1.20
CA LEU A 206 15.72 35.38 2.15
C LEU A 206 17.17 35.59 2.61
N LEU A 207 17.91 34.52 2.86
CA LEU A 207 19.36 34.58 3.17
C LEU A 207 20.13 35.30 2.06
N THR A 208 19.85 34.96 0.80
CA THR A 208 20.51 35.54 -0.37
C THR A 208 20.13 37.00 -0.58
N GLN A 209 18.84 37.33 -0.43
CA GLN A 209 18.31 38.68 -0.67
C GLN A 209 18.71 39.70 0.42
N THR A 210 18.72 39.27 1.68
CA THR A 210 18.95 40.17 2.83
C THR A 210 20.42 40.26 3.24
N GLY A 211 21.23 39.22 2.93
CA GLY A 211 22.58 39.07 3.45
C GLY A 211 22.64 38.88 4.98
N TRP A 212 21.51 38.59 5.62
CA TRP A 212 21.44 38.39 7.06
C TRP A 212 21.95 37.01 7.47
N SER A 213 22.36 36.87 8.73
CA SER A 213 22.61 35.55 9.33
C SER A 213 21.31 34.72 9.39
N TYR A 214 21.44 33.39 9.33
CA TYR A 214 20.32 32.45 9.45
C TYR A 214 19.40 32.80 10.62
N ASP A 215 19.97 32.97 11.83
CA ASP A 215 19.21 33.27 13.05
C ASP A 215 18.32 34.50 12.91
N LYS A 216 18.81 35.52 12.20
CA LYS A 216 18.06 36.75 11.98
C LYS A 216 16.94 36.54 10.97
N VAL A 217 17.21 35.83 9.87
CA VAL A 217 16.18 35.51 8.87
C VAL A 217 15.03 34.72 9.49
N VAL A 218 15.31 33.62 10.17
CA VAL A 218 14.25 32.74 10.69
C VAL A 218 13.49 33.31 11.88
N VAL A 219 14.04 34.32 12.58
CA VAL A 219 13.34 35.05 13.64
C VAL A 219 12.48 36.17 13.05
N GLU A 220 13.03 37.01 12.18
CA GLU A 220 12.31 38.17 11.61
C GLU A 220 11.21 37.73 10.63
N HIS A 221 11.42 36.63 9.89
CA HIS A 221 10.48 36.12 8.89
C HIS A 221 9.75 34.84 9.34
N PHE A 222 9.73 34.53 10.65
CA PHE A 222 9.17 33.27 11.16
C PHE A 222 7.74 33.00 10.66
N LEU A 223 6.84 33.98 10.79
CA LEU A 223 5.45 33.85 10.36
C LEU A 223 5.31 33.82 8.84
N ASP A 224 6.18 34.52 8.10
CA ASP A 224 6.19 34.50 6.62
C ASP A 224 6.59 33.12 6.08
N ILE A 225 7.60 32.51 6.71
CA ILE A 225 8.09 31.18 6.32
C ILE A 225 7.01 30.12 6.58
N ILE A 226 6.31 30.20 7.73
CA ILE A 226 5.21 29.28 8.05
C ILE A 226 4.03 29.52 7.10
N ASP A 227 3.62 30.77 6.87
CA ASP A 227 2.50 31.08 5.96
C ASP A 227 2.75 30.54 4.54
N GLY A 228 3.96 30.73 4.00
CA GLY A 228 4.35 30.22 2.68
C GLY A 228 4.54 28.70 2.60
N SER A 229 4.60 28.02 3.75
CA SER A 229 4.74 26.56 3.80
C SER A 229 3.41 25.82 3.69
N TYR A 230 2.33 26.41 4.18
CA TYR A 230 1.01 25.85 4.00
C TYR A 230 0.69 25.78 2.52
N LEU A 231 -0.07 24.76 2.13
CA LEU A 231 -0.67 24.76 0.81
C LEU A 231 -1.60 25.97 0.79
N SER A 232 -1.43 26.87 -0.20
CA SER A 232 -2.56 27.70 -0.61
C SER A 232 -3.71 26.73 -0.80
N MET A 233 -4.75 26.82 0.04
CA MET A 233 -6.03 26.13 -0.19
C MET A 233 -6.25 26.17 -1.69
N SER A 234 -6.25 24.99 -2.35
CA SER A 234 -6.39 24.88 -3.80
C SER A 234 -7.40 25.93 -4.20
N ASP A 235 -6.93 26.92 -4.95
CA ASP A 235 -7.63 28.17 -5.21
C ASP A 235 -9.10 27.79 -5.40
N GLY A 236 -10.01 28.24 -4.53
CA GLY A 236 -11.37 27.67 -4.41
C GLY A 236 -12.22 27.73 -5.69
N ARG A 237 -11.60 28.08 -6.82
CA ARG A 237 -11.95 27.81 -8.21
C ARG A 237 -12.73 26.51 -8.30
N GLN A 238 -14.01 26.73 -8.50
CA GLN A 238 -14.91 25.69 -8.92
C GLN A 238 -14.72 25.47 -10.42
N GLU A 239 -14.84 24.22 -10.84
CA GLU A 239 -15.05 23.86 -12.23
C GLU A 239 -16.51 23.49 -12.42
N GLU A 240 -17.08 23.92 -13.53
CA GLU A 240 -18.40 23.49 -13.96
C GLU A 240 -18.27 22.10 -14.58
N ARG A 241 -18.96 21.12 -13.99
CA ARG A 241 -19.18 19.82 -14.61
C ARG A 241 -20.63 19.69 -15.03
N THR A 242 -20.86 18.96 -16.11
CA THR A 242 -22.21 18.62 -16.54
C THR A 242 -22.62 17.30 -15.89
N LYS A 243 -23.81 17.27 -15.31
CA LYS A 243 -24.49 16.05 -14.89
C LYS A 243 -25.62 15.80 -15.87
N TRP A 244 -25.64 14.60 -16.45
CA TRP A 244 -26.67 14.19 -17.38
C TRP A 244 -27.67 13.27 -16.69
N THR A 245 -28.95 13.47 -16.98
CA THR A 245 -30.02 12.57 -16.57
C THR A 245 -30.76 12.09 -17.81
N TYR A 246 -30.65 10.79 -18.08
CA TYR A 246 -31.27 10.11 -19.21
C TYR A 246 -32.49 9.35 -18.73
N GLU A 247 -33.60 9.49 -19.45
CA GLU A 247 -34.82 8.72 -19.23
C GLU A 247 -35.09 7.83 -20.44
N TYR A 248 -35.16 6.53 -20.20
CA TYR A 248 -35.43 5.51 -21.19
C TYR A 248 -36.77 4.83 -20.92
N GLU A 249 -37.47 4.49 -21.99
CA GLU A 249 -38.52 3.49 -21.96
C GLU A 249 -37.94 2.11 -22.24
N CYS A 250 -38.13 1.17 -21.30
CA CYS A 250 -37.71 -0.22 -21.37
C CYS A 250 -38.84 -1.09 -20.82
N LYS A 251 -39.38 -2.05 -21.59
CA LYS A 251 -40.58 -2.84 -21.22
C LYS A 251 -40.50 -3.49 -19.83
N ASP A 252 -39.33 -3.96 -19.43
CA ASP A 252 -39.04 -4.52 -18.10
C ASP A 252 -37.79 -3.84 -17.52
N ALA A 253 -37.96 -2.60 -17.06
CA ALA A 253 -36.86 -1.80 -16.53
C ALA A 253 -36.27 -2.41 -15.25
N ALA A 254 -37.11 -2.97 -14.38
CA ALA A 254 -36.67 -3.60 -13.14
C ALA A 254 -35.83 -4.86 -13.40
N GLY A 255 -36.28 -5.74 -14.30
CA GLY A 255 -35.49 -6.89 -14.73
C GLY A 255 -34.18 -6.49 -15.41
N ALA A 256 -34.18 -5.41 -16.19
CA ALA A 256 -32.98 -4.87 -16.82
C ALA A 256 -31.92 -4.44 -15.77
N VAL A 257 -32.31 -3.72 -14.71
CA VAL A 257 -31.39 -3.33 -13.63
C VAL A 257 -30.89 -4.56 -12.85
N ARG A 258 -31.76 -5.54 -12.55
CA ARG A 258 -31.35 -6.81 -11.92
C ARG A 258 -30.35 -7.57 -12.78
N LYS A 259 -30.52 -7.53 -14.11
CA LYS A 259 -29.60 -8.18 -15.03
C LYS A 259 -28.23 -7.50 -15.04
N LEU A 260 -28.18 -6.17 -15.01
CA LEU A 260 -26.92 -5.42 -14.84
C LEU A 260 -26.24 -5.76 -13.50
N ALA A 261 -27.02 -5.85 -12.42
CA ALA A 261 -26.49 -6.22 -11.10
C ALA A 261 -25.91 -7.64 -11.08
N SER A 262 -26.50 -8.58 -11.83
CA SER A 262 -26.01 -9.96 -11.91
C SER A 262 -24.60 -10.10 -12.49
N ILE A 263 -24.11 -9.09 -13.22
CA ILE A 263 -22.75 -9.05 -13.77
C ILE A 263 -21.87 -7.98 -13.10
N GLY A 264 -22.31 -7.41 -11.98
CA GLY A 264 -21.58 -6.38 -11.24
C GLY A 264 -21.57 -4.99 -11.89
N ARG A 265 -22.40 -4.71 -12.90
CA ARG A 265 -22.53 -3.38 -13.55
C ARG A 265 -23.53 -2.45 -12.85
N ALA A 266 -24.26 -2.96 -11.86
CA ALA A 266 -25.12 -2.16 -11.01
C ALA A 266 -25.11 -2.67 -9.57
N HIS A 267 -25.20 -1.76 -8.62
CA HIS A 267 -25.50 -2.05 -7.22
C HIS A 267 -26.96 -1.72 -6.95
N ILE A 268 -27.69 -2.58 -6.25
CA ILE A 268 -29.11 -2.36 -5.93
C ILE A 268 -29.21 -1.95 -4.46
N ASP A 269 -29.64 -0.72 -4.23
CA ASP A 269 -29.86 -0.16 -2.89
C ASP A 269 -31.23 -0.60 -2.33
N SER A 270 -32.25 -0.70 -3.19
CA SER A 270 -33.58 -1.21 -2.81
C SER A 270 -34.32 -1.85 -3.99
N ASP A 271 -35.08 -2.92 -3.71
CA ASP A 271 -35.91 -3.62 -4.69
C ASP A 271 -37.21 -4.10 -4.03
N ASP A 272 -38.35 -3.54 -4.44
CA ASP A 272 -39.69 -3.93 -3.97
C ASP A 272 -40.44 -4.85 -4.96
N GLY A 273 -39.74 -5.33 -6.00
CA GLY A 273 -40.28 -6.10 -7.11
C GLY A 273 -40.70 -5.24 -8.30
N LYS A 274 -41.27 -4.05 -8.08
CA LYS A 274 -41.78 -3.13 -9.13
C LYS A 274 -40.87 -1.92 -9.38
N THR A 275 -40.18 -1.50 -8.32
CA THR A 275 -39.26 -0.39 -8.26
C THR A 275 -37.90 -0.94 -7.85
N VAL A 276 -36.87 -0.58 -8.61
CA VAL A 276 -35.48 -0.88 -8.28
C VAL A 276 -34.73 0.44 -8.26
N GLU A 277 -34.14 0.78 -7.13
CA GLU A 277 -33.25 1.93 -6.95
C GLU A 277 -31.84 1.40 -6.71
N GLY A 278 -30.86 2.04 -7.33
CA GLY A 278 -29.49 1.57 -7.29
C GLY A 278 -28.51 2.56 -7.89
N SER A 279 -27.31 2.06 -8.17
CA SER A 279 -26.21 2.83 -8.71
C SER A 279 -25.51 2.08 -9.83
N TRP A 280 -25.06 2.80 -10.84
CA TRP A 280 -24.17 2.28 -11.88
C TRP A 280 -22.78 2.04 -11.30
N CYS A 281 -22.21 0.86 -11.56
CA CYS A 281 -20.87 0.50 -11.12
C CYS A 281 -19.86 0.68 -12.25
N THR A 282 -18.92 1.60 -12.07
CA THR A 282 -17.85 1.86 -13.03
C THR A 282 -16.75 0.82 -12.89
N ASP A 283 -16.27 0.62 -11.67
CA ASP A 283 -15.22 -0.33 -11.31
C ASP A 283 -15.65 -1.17 -10.11
N VAL A 284 -15.20 -2.42 -10.07
CA VAL A 284 -15.41 -3.31 -8.93
C VAL A 284 -14.06 -3.87 -8.49
N TYR A 285 -13.70 -3.59 -7.24
CA TYR A 285 -12.48 -4.07 -6.63
C TYR A 285 -12.80 -5.14 -5.59
N HIS A 286 -11.90 -6.11 -5.42
CA HIS A 286 -11.98 -7.18 -4.44
C HIS A 286 -10.74 -7.12 -3.57
N TYR A 287 -10.94 -6.72 -2.32
CA TYR A 287 -9.91 -6.61 -1.31
C TYR A 287 -9.87 -7.90 -0.48
N ILE A 288 -8.82 -8.67 -0.66
CA ILE A 288 -8.61 -9.94 0.03
C ILE A 288 -7.61 -9.69 1.14
N ALA A 289 -8.04 -9.75 2.39
CA ALA A 289 -7.17 -9.54 3.54
C ALA A 289 -7.41 -10.62 4.60
N LEU A 290 -6.38 -10.87 5.40
CA LEU A 290 -6.35 -11.94 6.41
C LEU A 290 -7.46 -11.91 7.43
N PHE A 291 -7.89 -10.69 7.72
CA PHE A 291 -8.85 -10.40 8.77
C PHE A 291 -10.28 -10.51 8.23
N SER A 292 -10.44 -11.00 6.98
CA SER A 292 -11.71 -11.24 6.32
C SER A 292 -11.72 -12.65 5.72
N PRO A 293 -12.70 -13.51 6.09
CA PRO A 293 -12.79 -14.86 5.53
C PRO A 293 -13.22 -14.86 4.05
N GLU A 294 -13.83 -13.77 3.58
CA GLU A 294 -14.23 -13.56 2.19
C GLU A 294 -13.68 -12.20 1.67
N PRO A 295 -13.51 -12.03 0.35
CA PRO A 295 -13.12 -10.75 -0.23
C PRO A 295 -14.12 -9.64 0.11
N VAL A 296 -13.63 -8.48 0.54
CA VAL A 296 -14.45 -7.27 0.67
C VAL A 296 -14.54 -6.61 -0.71
N ARG A 297 -15.75 -6.45 -1.26
CA ARG A 297 -15.91 -5.78 -2.55
C ARG A 297 -16.08 -4.28 -2.33
N VAL A 298 -15.35 -3.50 -3.11
CA VAL A 298 -15.46 -2.04 -3.15
C VAL A 298 -15.94 -1.67 -4.54
N LEU A 299 -17.16 -1.15 -4.63
CA LEU A 299 -17.81 -0.80 -5.89
C LEU A 299 -17.71 0.70 -6.06
N GLU A 300 -17.09 1.13 -7.15
CA GLU A 300 -17.04 2.54 -7.54
C GLU A 300 -18.31 2.92 -8.28
N LEU A 301 -19.01 3.93 -7.77
CA LEU A 301 -20.32 4.33 -8.27
C LEU A 301 -20.20 5.52 -9.23
N GLY A 302 -20.54 5.29 -10.50
CA GLY A 302 -20.47 6.29 -11.59
C GLY A 302 -21.76 7.06 -11.84
N GLY A 303 -22.84 6.72 -11.14
CA GLY A 303 -24.14 7.35 -11.32
C GLY A 303 -25.27 6.62 -10.61
N SER A 304 -26.45 7.23 -10.53
CA SER A 304 -27.65 6.59 -9.98
C SER A 304 -28.46 5.91 -11.08
N LEU A 305 -29.05 4.77 -10.77
CA LEU A 305 -29.98 4.03 -11.62
C LEU A 305 -31.31 3.88 -10.89
N SER A 306 -32.42 4.23 -11.55
CA SER A 306 -33.74 3.93 -11.03
C SER A 306 -34.64 3.33 -12.09
N ALA A 307 -35.40 2.31 -11.71
CA ALA A 307 -36.33 1.64 -12.59
C ALA A 307 -37.70 1.53 -11.92
N HIS A 308 -38.74 1.98 -12.61
CA HIS A 308 -40.12 1.81 -12.17
C HIS A 308 -41.02 1.51 -13.37
N ARG A 309 -41.65 0.32 -13.35
CA ARG A 309 -42.44 -0.20 -14.48
C ARG A 309 -41.61 -0.25 -15.77
N SER A 310 -41.97 0.57 -16.76
CA SER A 310 -41.26 0.66 -18.04
C SER A 310 -40.29 1.84 -18.14
N ARG A 311 -40.09 2.59 -17.05
CA ARG A 311 -39.22 3.76 -17.01
C ARG A 311 -37.90 3.40 -16.35
N LEU A 312 -36.80 3.64 -17.04
CA LEU A 312 -35.44 3.51 -16.55
C LEU A 312 -34.78 4.89 -16.58
N VAL A 313 -34.18 5.32 -15.48
CA VAL A 313 -33.48 6.60 -15.36
C VAL A 313 -32.03 6.36 -14.97
N LEU A 314 -31.12 6.99 -15.70
CA LEU A 314 -29.69 7.05 -15.38
C LEU A 314 -29.31 8.49 -15.10
N SER A 315 -28.62 8.76 -13.99
CA SER A 315 -28.02 10.07 -13.72
C SER A 315 -26.52 9.93 -13.48
N THR A 316 -25.68 10.62 -14.24
CA THR A 316 -24.22 10.44 -14.25
C THR A 316 -23.48 11.72 -14.64
N GLU A 317 -22.22 11.84 -14.22
CA GLU A 317 -21.27 12.88 -14.65
C GLU A 317 -20.31 12.39 -15.75
N ASP A 318 -20.46 11.15 -16.23
CA ASP A 318 -19.73 10.63 -17.40
C ASP A 318 -20.72 10.28 -18.53
N GLU A 319 -20.67 11.08 -19.60
CA GLU A 319 -21.53 10.92 -20.78
C GLU A 319 -21.39 9.53 -21.44
N ARG A 320 -20.23 8.88 -21.32
CA ARG A 320 -19.96 7.55 -21.92
C ARG A 320 -20.81 6.46 -21.26
N THR A 321 -21.15 6.63 -19.99
CA THR A 321 -21.95 5.67 -19.21
C THR A 321 -23.30 5.37 -19.87
N ALA A 322 -23.93 6.37 -20.49
CA ALA A 322 -25.23 6.20 -21.15
C ALA A 322 -25.12 5.26 -22.37
N ALA A 323 -24.07 5.41 -23.17
CA ALA A 323 -23.81 4.56 -24.33
C ALA A 323 -23.52 3.10 -23.89
N GLN A 324 -22.72 2.92 -22.83
CA GLN A 324 -22.44 1.61 -22.25
C GLN A 324 -23.70 0.93 -21.72
N LEU A 325 -24.52 1.65 -20.94
CA LEU A 325 -25.80 1.14 -20.44
C LEU A 325 -26.69 0.64 -21.58
N VAL A 326 -26.90 1.46 -22.61
CA VAL A 326 -27.76 1.09 -23.75
C VAL A 326 -27.21 -0.12 -24.50
N SER A 327 -25.90 -0.19 -24.70
CA SER A 327 -25.23 -1.33 -25.36
C SER A 327 -25.45 -2.63 -24.59
N LEU A 328 -25.21 -2.63 -23.28
CA LEU A 328 -25.38 -3.80 -22.40
C LEU A 328 -26.84 -4.25 -22.33
N LEU A 329 -27.78 -3.32 -22.22
CA LEU A 329 -29.20 -3.65 -22.21
C LEU A 329 -29.64 -4.32 -23.52
N ARG A 330 -29.16 -3.83 -24.67
CA ARG A 330 -29.40 -4.47 -25.97
C ARG A 330 -28.77 -5.85 -26.06
N ALA A 331 -27.57 -6.02 -25.52
CA ALA A 331 -26.90 -7.32 -25.44
C ALA A 331 -27.72 -8.35 -24.63
N PHE A 332 -28.45 -7.90 -23.61
CA PHE A 332 -29.37 -8.73 -22.82
C PHE A 332 -30.77 -8.88 -23.42
N GLY A 333 -31.01 -8.35 -24.63
CA GLY A 333 -32.30 -8.46 -25.32
C GLY A 333 -33.33 -7.40 -24.93
N TYR A 334 -32.94 -6.37 -24.17
CA TYR A 334 -33.80 -5.22 -23.91
C TYR A 334 -33.65 -4.17 -25.02
N SER A 335 -34.72 -3.42 -25.28
CA SER A 335 -34.73 -2.35 -26.29
C SER A 335 -35.03 -1.00 -25.63
N PRO A 336 -34.08 -0.41 -24.89
CA PRO A 336 -34.29 0.90 -24.28
C PRO A 336 -34.39 1.98 -25.36
N THR A 337 -35.42 2.82 -25.26
CA THR A 337 -35.63 3.97 -26.16
C THR A 337 -35.53 5.25 -25.34
N GLU A 338 -34.60 6.15 -25.68
CA GLU A 338 -34.48 7.43 -24.99
C GLU A 338 -35.76 8.25 -25.19
N ARG A 339 -36.35 8.71 -24.09
CA ARG A 339 -37.55 9.54 -24.06
C ARG A 339 -37.22 11.00 -23.74
N ASN A 340 -36.25 11.21 -22.87
CA ASN A 340 -35.85 12.53 -22.42
C ASN A 340 -34.38 12.53 -21.97
N ARG A 341 -33.73 13.69 -22.11
CA ARG A 341 -32.37 13.94 -21.63
C ARG A 341 -32.31 15.34 -21.02
N GLN A 342 -31.85 15.40 -19.78
CA GLN A 342 -31.66 16.64 -19.04
C GLN A 342 -30.20 16.83 -18.65
N THR A 343 -29.78 18.08 -18.55
CA THR A 343 -28.43 18.45 -18.11
C THR A 343 -28.51 19.46 -16.98
N GLU A 344 -27.70 19.24 -15.95
CA GLU A 344 -27.53 20.14 -14.82
C GLU A 344 -26.05 20.54 -14.72
N VAL A 345 -25.78 21.81 -14.45
CA VAL A 345 -24.42 22.27 -14.16
C VAL A 345 -24.16 22.08 -12.67
N VAL A 346 -23.14 21.28 -12.36
CA VAL A 346 -22.71 20.99 -10.98
C VAL A 346 -21.34 21.61 -10.76
N LEU A 347 -21.21 22.38 -9.69
CA LEU A 347 -19.93 23.00 -9.31
C LEU A 347 -19.10 21.99 -8.51
N ARG A 348 -17.93 21.65 -9.04
CA ARG A 348 -16.92 20.79 -8.38
C ARG A 348 -15.71 21.62 -8.02
N ARG A 349 -14.93 21.18 -7.02
CA ARG A 349 -13.63 21.82 -6.76
C ARG A 349 -12.66 21.37 -7.85
N LYS A 350 -11.96 22.33 -8.47
CA LYS A 350 -10.99 22.02 -9.52
C LYS A 350 -9.91 21.07 -8.97
N GLY A 351 -9.65 19.99 -9.71
CA GLY A 351 -8.64 18.98 -9.32
C GLY A 351 -9.06 18.03 -8.20
N VAL A 352 -10.33 18.05 -7.77
CA VAL A 352 -10.88 17.08 -6.82
C VAL A 352 -11.91 16.20 -7.52
N GLU A 353 -11.60 14.92 -7.67
CA GLU A 353 -12.58 13.93 -8.10
C GLU A 353 -13.40 13.44 -6.90
N ASN A 354 -14.71 13.61 -6.98
CA ASN A 354 -15.63 13.03 -6.00
C ASN A 354 -15.99 11.62 -6.45
N VAL A 355 -15.31 10.63 -5.89
CA VAL A 355 -15.59 9.22 -6.13
C VAL A 355 -16.44 8.68 -4.97
N SER A 356 -17.57 8.06 -5.30
CA SER A 356 -18.43 7.39 -4.33
C SER A 356 -18.14 5.89 -4.34
N PHE A 357 -17.99 5.30 -3.16
CA PHE A 357 -17.78 3.87 -3.00
C PHE A 357 -18.91 3.22 -2.22
N HIS A 358 -19.37 2.07 -2.69
CA HIS A 358 -20.15 1.12 -1.90
C HIS A 358 -19.23 -0.01 -1.42
N ILE A 359 -19.42 -0.47 -0.18
CA ILE A 359 -18.62 -1.55 0.42
C ILE A 359 -19.54 -2.73 0.69
N ASP A 360 -19.36 -3.81 -0.06
CA ASP A 360 -19.97 -5.11 0.25
C ASP A 360 -18.99 -5.92 1.10
N SER A 361 -19.25 -5.97 2.41
CA SER A 361 -18.51 -6.83 3.34
C SER A 361 -19.42 -7.87 3.98
N THR A 362 -18.90 -9.07 4.25
CA THR A 362 -19.66 -10.07 5.01
C THR A 362 -19.93 -9.59 6.44
N PRO A 363 -21.01 -10.05 7.10
CA PRO A 363 -21.24 -9.76 8.51
C PRO A 363 -20.11 -10.24 9.45
N SER A 364 -19.27 -11.17 8.98
CA SER A 364 -18.15 -11.73 9.74
C SER A 364 -16.87 -10.90 9.65
N SER A 365 -16.77 -9.99 8.68
CA SER A 365 -15.62 -9.10 8.51
C SER A 365 -15.74 -7.90 9.46
N PRO A 366 -14.68 -7.52 10.19
CA PRO A 366 -14.71 -6.31 11.01
C PRO A 366 -14.99 -5.06 10.15
N LEU A 367 -15.87 -4.16 10.62
CA LEU A 367 -16.30 -2.97 9.86
C LEU A 367 -15.13 -2.10 9.36
N TRP A 368 -14.05 -2.01 10.13
CA TRP A 368 -12.86 -1.23 9.76
C TRP A 368 -12.09 -1.79 8.55
N VAL A 369 -12.29 -3.07 8.21
CA VAL A 369 -11.66 -3.69 7.02
C VAL A 369 -12.21 -3.08 5.74
N GLY A 370 -13.49 -2.73 5.70
CA GLY A 370 -14.08 -2.02 4.56
C GLY A 370 -13.42 -0.66 4.32
N THR A 371 -13.11 0.08 5.38
CA THR A 371 -12.41 1.37 5.26
C THR A 371 -10.97 1.19 4.77
N LEU A 372 -10.28 0.13 5.21
CA LEU A 372 -8.97 -0.21 4.64
C LEU A 372 -9.06 -0.56 3.16
N ALA A 373 -10.05 -1.36 2.76
CA ALA A 373 -10.27 -1.69 1.36
C ALA A 373 -10.41 -0.43 0.49
N VAL A 374 -11.16 0.58 0.96
CA VAL A 374 -11.27 1.88 0.28
C VAL A 374 -9.93 2.61 0.19
N PHE A 375 -9.13 2.64 1.27
CA PHE A 375 -7.80 3.26 1.21
C PHE A 375 -6.83 2.53 0.27
N ALA A 376 -6.91 1.20 0.17
CA ALA A 376 -6.13 0.43 -0.80
C ALA A 376 -6.52 0.78 -2.23
N VAL A 377 -7.83 0.86 -2.53
CA VAL A 377 -8.34 1.30 -3.83
C VAL A 377 -7.88 2.73 -4.15
N GLN A 378 -8.00 3.66 -3.20
CA GLN A 378 -7.58 5.04 -3.41
C GLN A 378 -6.08 5.19 -3.65
N LEU A 379 -5.26 4.38 -2.98
CA LEU A 379 -3.81 4.34 -3.21
C LEU A 379 -3.49 3.87 -4.63
N GLU A 380 -4.06 2.77 -5.07
CA GLU A 380 -3.83 2.26 -6.44
C GLU A 380 -4.34 3.24 -7.50
N LYS A 381 -5.56 3.74 -7.34
CA LYS A 381 -6.12 4.73 -8.26
C LYS A 381 -5.24 5.96 -8.39
N ALA A 382 -4.65 6.45 -7.30
CA ALA A 382 -3.77 7.62 -7.34
C ALA A 382 -2.55 7.42 -8.25
N LEU A 383 -2.13 6.19 -8.51
CA LEU A 383 -1.04 5.86 -9.44
C LEU A 383 -1.42 5.95 -10.91
N HIS A 384 -2.71 6.05 -11.21
CA HIS A 384 -3.27 6.18 -12.56
C HIS A 384 -3.81 7.58 -12.85
N VAL A 385 -3.75 8.51 -11.89
CA VAL A 385 -4.21 9.89 -12.08
C VAL A 385 -3.13 10.73 -12.77
N PRO A 386 -3.43 11.36 -13.92
CA PRO A 386 -2.57 12.34 -14.56
C PRO A 386 -2.29 13.55 -13.67
N HIS A 387 -1.03 13.98 -13.59
CA HIS A 387 -0.65 15.18 -12.85
C HIS A 387 -0.30 16.34 -13.80
N GLU A 388 -0.90 17.52 -13.56
CA GLU A 388 -0.61 18.74 -14.34
C GLU A 388 0.88 19.10 -14.32
N GLN A 389 1.55 18.96 -13.16
CA GLN A 389 2.99 19.21 -13.01
C GLN A 389 3.88 18.28 -13.85
N TRP A 390 3.32 17.18 -14.36
CA TRP A 390 4.01 16.22 -15.22
C TRP A 390 3.43 16.21 -16.64
N ASN A 391 2.82 17.34 -17.06
CA ASN A 391 2.19 17.50 -18.38
C ASN A 391 1.14 16.42 -18.67
N GLY A 392 0.36 16.03 -17.65
CA GLY A 392 -0.69 15.02 -17.79
C GLY A 392 -0.18 13.57 -17.74
N LYS A 393 1.04 13.34 -17.26
CA LYS A 393 1.55 11.99 -17.02
C LYS A 393 1.18 11.49 -15.62
N THR A 394 1.03 10.18 -15.49
CA THR A 394 0.78 9.43 -14.25
C THR A 394 2.10 9.06 -13.54
N PRO A 395 2.06 8.67 -12.25
CA PRO A 395 3.22 8.09 -11.55
C PRO A 395 3.87 6.91 -12.30
N HIS A 396 3.06 6.01 -12.89
CA HIS A 396 3.57 4.87 -13.66
C HIS A 396 4.33 5.30 -14.92
N GLU A 397 3.81 6.27 -15.67
CA GLU A 397 4.48 6.78 -16.88
C GLU A 397 5.77 7.51 -16.55
N MET A 398 5.78 8.28 -15.46
CA MET A 398 7.00 8.93 -14.96
C MET A 398 8.08 7.90 -14.61
N ALA A 399 7.73 6.85 -13.86
CA ALA A 399 8.66 5.79 -13.52
C ALA A 399 9.24 5.08 -14.76
N ARG A 400 8.41 4.78 -15.76
CA ARG A 400 8.86 4.16 -17.03
C ARG A 400 9.83 5.01 -17.82
N GLN A 401 9.68 6.32 -17.75
CA GLN A 401 10.58 7.27 -18.41
C GLN A 401 11.86 7.51 -17.61
N GLY A 402 12.09 6.78 -16.52
CA GLY A 402 13.26 6.91 -15.66
C GLY A 402 13.18 8.03 -14.63
N HIS A 403 12.04 8.73 -14.52
CA HIS A 403 11.80 9.81 -13.56
C HIS A 403 11.36 9.28 -12.19
N VAL A 404 12.09 8.28 -11.68
CA VAL A 404 11.76 7.56 -10.43
C VAL A 404 11.94 8.46 -9.20
N GLN A 405 12.83 9.45 -9.25
CA GLN A 405 13.05 10.39 -8.15
C GLN A 405 11.83 11.31 -7.94
N GLU A 406 11.22 11.78 -9.03
CA GLU A 406 10.00 12.58 -9.01
C GLU A 406 8.82 11.78 -8.46
N VAL A 407 8.74 10.49 -8.82
CA VAL A 407 7.75 9.55 -8.23
C VAL A 407 8.01 9.34 -6.74
N GLU A 408 9.27 9.26 -6.30
CA GLU A 408 9.60 9.15 -4.88
C GLU A 408 9.17 10.40 -4.10
N GLU A 409 9.42 11.61 -4.62
CA GLU A 409 8.98 12.86 -3.98
C GLU A 409 7.45 12.91 -3.85
N TRP A 410 6.74 12.48 -4.89
CA TRP A 410 5.28 12.36 -4.87
C TRP A 410 4.81 11.34 -3.83
N LEU A 411 5.42 10.14 -3.79
CA LEU A 411 5.08 9.08 -2.83
C LEU A 411 5.28 9.53 -1.38
N LYS A 412 6.33 10.30 -1.09
CA LYS A 412 6.54 10.88 0.25
C LYS A 412 5.39 11.81 0.65
N GLY A 413 4.93 12.64 -0.28
CA GLY A 413 3.75 13.49 -0.09
C GLY A 413 2.47 12.68 0.12
N TYR A 414 2.27 11.63 -0.68
CA TYR A 414 1.12 10.75 -0.57
C TYR A 414 1.10 9.98 0.77
N GLU A 415 2.23 9.40 1.18
CA GLU A 415 2.38 8.68 2.45
C GLU A 415 2.05 9.57 3.65
N PHE A 416 2.51 10.83 3.65
CA PHE A 416 2.11 11.82 4.65
C PHE A 416 0.59 12.03 4.67
N HIS A 417 -0.04 12.17 3.50
CA HIS A 417 -1.47 12.43 3.40
C HIS A 417 -2.32 11.23 3.84
N LEU A 418 -1.95 10.04 3.34
CA LEU A 418 -2.54 8.75 3.71
C LEU A 418 -2.44 8.50 5.21
N PHE A 419 -1.27 8.77 5.82
CA PHE A 419 -1.09 8.67 7.26
C PHE A 419 -2.06 9.56 8.03
N ASN A 420 -2.17 10.84 7.66
CA ASN A 420 -3.04 11.78 8.37
C ASN A 420 -4.54 11.44 8.24
N ILE A 421 -4.97 10.89 7.10
CA ILE A 421 -6.35 10.44 6.93
C ILE A 421 -6.61 9.22 7.82
N GLN A 422 -5.72 8.22 7.80
CA GLN A 422 -5.87 7.01 8.59
C GLN A 422 -5.85 7.29 10.10
N GLU A 423 -5.02 8.24 10.55
CA GLU A 423 -4.96 8.66 11.96
C GLU A 423 -6.27 9.33 12.41
N ARG A 424 -6.91 10.13 11.55
CA ARG A 424 -8.22 10.76 11.85
C ARG A 424 -9.35 9.75 11.96
N VAL A 425 -9.31 8.70 11.14
CA VAL A 425 -10.30 7.61 11.18
C VAL A 425 -10.01 6.64 12.34
N ASN A 426 -8.80 6.67 12.91
CA ASN A 426 -8.39 5.89 14.07
C ASN A 426 -8.57 4.37 13.83
N LEU A 427 -8.07 3.89 12.68
CA LEU A 427 -8.11 2.48 12.32
C LEU A 427 -7.12 1.65 13.15
N PRO A 428 -7.43 0.36 13.42
CA PRO A 428 -6.54 -0.52 14.18
C PRO A 428 -5.28 -0.93 13.40
N LEU A 429 -5.31 -0.77 12.08
CA LEU A 429 -4.23 -1.03 11.14
C LEU A 429 -4.16 0.12 10.13
N SER A 430 -2.99 0.31 9.55
CA SER A 430 -2.74 1.30 8.50
C SER A 430 -2.21 0.61 7.24
N ILE A 431 -2.65 1.05 6.08
CA ILE A 431 -2.03 0.75 4.80
C ILE A 431 -0.84 1.69 4.60
N GLY A 432 0.28 1.11 4.18
CA GLY A 432 1.48 1.83 3.80
C GLY A 432 1.68 1.88 2.29
N VAL A 433 2.87 2.29 1.86
CA VAL A 433 3.25 2.51 0.46
C VAL A 433 4.37 1.57 -0.01
N ASN A 434 4.94 0.69 0.83
CA ASN A 434 6.11 -0.10 0.46
C ASN A 434 5.86 -1.08 -0.68
N HIS A 435 4.65 -1.66 -0.74
CA HIS A 435 4.24 -2.53 -1.85
C HIS A 435 4.22 -1.77 -3.19
N ILE A 436 3.99 -0.45 -3.16
CA ILE A 436 4.12 0.43 -4.34
C ILE A 436 5.59 0.79 -4.58
N ARG A 437 6.34 1.14 -3.53
CA ARG A 437 7.76 1.52 -3.64
C ARG A 437 8.59 0.43 -4.31
N SER A 438 8.35 -0.84 -3.98
CA SER A 438 9.07 -1.96 -4.61
C SER A 438 8.83 -2.08 -6.11
N ARG A 439 7.64 -1.70 -6.62
CA ARG A 439 7.33 -1.70 -8.07
C ARG A 439 8.22 -0.74 -8.86
N TYR A 440 8.68 0.33 -8.21
CA TYR A 440 9.57 1.33 -8.81
C TYR A 440 11.05 1.14 -8.45
N GLY A 441 11.41 0.01 -7.81
CA GLY A 441 12.77 -0.24 -7.34
C GLY A 441 13.22 0.72 -6.22
N LEU A 442 12.27 1.39 -5.55
CA LEU A 442 12.57 2.30 -4.45
C LEU A 442 12.82 1.52 -3.15
N PRO A 443 13.76 1.98 -2.29
CA PRO A 443 13.97 1.37 -0.98
C PRO A 443 12.70 1.51 -0.12
N PRO A 444 12.43 0.57 0.80
CA PRO A 444 11.27 0.67 1.67
C PRO A 444 11.29 1.97 2.48
N SER A 445 10.12 2.55 2.71
CA SER A 445 9.90 3.66 3.61
C SER A 445 10.38 3.28 5.02
N PRO A 446 11.14 4.16 5.69
CA PRO A 446 11.61 3.93 7.05
C PRO A 446 10.50 4.12 8.09
N PHE A 447 9.36 4.67 7.70
CA PHE A 447 8.19 4.82 8.56
C PHE A 447 7.42 3.50 8.65
N LYS A 448 8.01 2.55 9.41
CA LYS A 448 7.55 1.19 9.72
C LYS A 448 6.08 0.94 9.38
N GLU A 449 5.85 0.04 8.44
CA GLU A 449 4.50 -0.43 8.11
C GLU A 449 4.15 -1.67 8.94
N PRO A 450 2.89 -1.83 9.40
CA PRO A 450 2.35 -3.16 9.58
C PRO A 450 2.33 -3.81 8.18
N TYR A 451 2.88 -5.01 8.07
CA TYR A 451 2.95 -5.78 6.83
C TYR A 451 1.62 -5.73 6.06
N TYR A 452 1.70 -5.34 4.79
CA TYR A 452 0.58 -5.40 3.86
C TYR A 452 0.29 -6.86 3.55
N PHE A 453 -0.76 -7.37 4.17
CA PHE A 453 -1.26 -8.72 3.94
C PHE A 453 -2.65 -8.65 3.29
N ALA A 454 -2.70 -7.87 2.23
CA ALA A 454 -3.88 -7.80 1.41
C ALA A 454 -3.50 -7.91 -0.05
N ASP A 455 -4.42 -8.40 -0.85
CA ASP A 455 -4.40 -8.24 -2.29
C ASP A 455 -5.56 -7.36 -2.69
N LEU A 456 -5.34 -6.57 -3.73
CA LEU A 456 -6.40 -5.87 -4.40
C LEU A 456 -6.52 -6.38 -5.84
N TRP A 457 -7.70 -6.89 -6.15
CA TRP A 457 -8.07 -7.36 -7.47
C TRP A 457 -9.13 -6.44 -8.06
N LYS A 458 -9.18 -6.33 -9.38
CA LYS A 458 -10.15 -5.54 -10.11
C LYS A 458 -10.86 -6.41 -11.13
N THR A 459 -12.19 -6.26 -11.21
CA THR A 459 -13.01 -6.84 -12.27
C THR A 459 -12.79 -6.07 -13.57
N VAL A 460 -12.43 -6.79 -14.62
CA VAL A 460 -12.41 -6.30 -16.01
C VAL A 460 -13.52 -6.99 -16.77
N TRP A 461 -14.35 -6.22 -17.48
CA TRP A 461 -15.38 -6.76 -18.35
C TRP A 461 -14.84 -6.95 -19.77
N LEU A 462 -15.11 -8.12 -20.34
CA LEU A 462 -14.53 -8.61 -21.59
C LEU A 462 -15.64 -9.11 -22.54
N GLY A 463 -15.23 -9.39 -23.76
CA GLY A 463 -16.09 -9.77 -24.88
C GLY A 463 -16.67 -8.57 -25.63
N PRO A 464 -17.21 -8.77 -26.85
CA PRO A 464 -17.78 -7.69 -27.68
C PRO A 464 -19.00 -7.00 -27.03
N ARG A 465 -19.56 -7.60 -25.98
CA ARG A 465 -20.70 -7.10 -25.22
C ARG A 465 -20.34 -6.71 -23.78
N GLU A 466 -19.09 -6.86 -23.35
CA GLU A 466 -18.62 -6.59 -21.98
C GLU A 466 -19.43 -7.31 -20.88
N THR A 467 -19.82 -8.56 -21.13
CA THR A 467 -20.61 -9.37 -20.20
C THR A 467 -19.80 -10.40 -19.43
N ASP A 468 -18.67 -10.82 -20.00
CA ASP A 468 -17.74 -11.75 -19.37
C ASP A 468 -16.82 -10.98 -18.44
N THR A 469 -16.32 -11.62 -17.38
CA THR A 469 -15.46 -10.93 -16.39
C THR A 469 -14.18 -11.71 -16.12
N LEU A 470 -13.10 -10.97 -15.91
CA LEU A 470 -11.82 -11.49 -15.45
C LEU A 470 -11.35 -10.65 -14.25
N LEU A 471 -10.75 -11.31 -13.26
CA LEU A 471 -10.11 -10.62 -12.13
C LEU A 471 -8.62 -10.49 -12.42
N ILE A 472 -8.13 -9.25 -12.42
CA ILE A 472 -6.69 -8.95 -12.49
C ILE A 472 -6.22 -8.29 -11.20
N ARG A 473 -4.94 -8.44 -10.84
CA ARG A 473 -4.37 -7.66 -9.73
C ARG A 473 -4.27 -6.20 -10.16
N THR A 474 -4.65 -5.26 -9.29
CA THR A 474 -4.55 -3.82 -9.59
C THR A 474 -3.11 -3.40 -9.89
N GLU A 475 -2.15 -4.11 -9.31
CA GLU A 475 -0.71 -3.89 -9.55
C GLU A 475 -0.29 -4.07 -11.01
N TRP A 476 -1.07 -4.83 -11.78
CA TRP A 476 -0.83 -5.07 -13.20
C TRP A 476 -1.38 -3.94 -14.05
N GLU A 477 -2.28 -3.10 -13.54
CA GLU A 477 -2.87 -2.03 -14.33
C GLU A 477 -1.79 -1.09 -14.89
N GLY A 478 -1.96 -0.76 -16.17
CA GLY A 478 -1.02 0.05 -16.91
C GLY A 478 0.30 -0.62 -17.25
N MET A 479 0.70 -1.78 -16.70
CA MET A 479 1.94 -2.48 -17.08
C MET A 479 1.97 -2.79 -18.58
N PHE A 480 3.17 -2.84 -19.18
CA PHE A 480 3.33 -2.92 -20.64
C PHE A 480 2.61 -4.13 -21.26
N PHE A 481 2.48 -5.23 -20.51
CA PHE A 481 1.86 -6.47 -20.97
C PHE A 481 0.34 -6.54 -20.74
N THR A 482 -0.21 -5.75 -19.82
CA THR A 482 -1.58 -6.01 -19.30
C THR A 482 -2.65 -5.75 -20.34
N GLU A 483 -2.58 -4.62 -21.03
CA GLU A 483 -3.56 -4.28 -22.08
C GLU A 483 -3.48 -5.27 -23.24
N ASP A 484 -2.27 -5.67 -23.63
CA ASP A 484 -2.07 -6.65 -24.70
C ASP A 484 -2.62 -8.03 -24.37
N LEU A 485 -2.39 -8.52 -23.15
CA LEU A 485 -2.88 -9.83 -22.74
C LEU A 485 -4.41 -9.86 -22.60
N LEU A 486 -5.00 -8.76 -22.12
CA LEU A 486 -6.46 -8.60 -22.10
C LEU A 486 -7.03 -8.48 -23.53
N ALA A 487 -6.34 -7.77 -24.43
CA ALA A 487 -6.74 -7.65 -25.83
C ALA A 487 -6.67 -9.01 -26.55
N PHE A 488 -5.61 -9.79 -26.35
CA PHE A 488 -5.52 -11.15 -26.87
C PHE A 488 -6.67 -12.03 -26.36
N TYR A 489 -6.97 -11.99 -25.07
CA TYR A 489 -8.10 -12.74 -24.52
C TYR A 489 -9.42 -12.34 -25.20
N ASN A 490 -9.63 -11.04 -25.36
CA ASN A 490 -10.85 -10.49 -25.93
C ASN A 490 -11.02 -10.77 -27.44
N GLU A 491 -9.93 -10.67 -28.21
CA GLU A 491 -9.93 -10.83 -29.66
C GLU A 491 -9.89 -12.30 -30.09
N ILE A 492 -9.18 -13.15 -29.34
CA ILE A 492 -8.88 -14.53 -29.75
C ILE A 492 -9.56 -15.54 -28.83
N ALA A 493 -9.33 -15.46 -27.52
CA ALA A 493 -9.83 -16.49 -26.61
C ALA A 493 -11.36 -16.50 -26.53
N MET A 494 -12.01 -15.33 -26.59
CA MET A 494 -13.47 -15.21 -26.51
C MET A 494 -14.25 -15.80 -27.69
N GLU A 495 -13.60 -16.06 -28.82
CA GLU A 495 -14.24 -16.70 -29.98
C GLU A 495 -14.17 -18.25 -29.93
N LYS A 496 -13.48 -18.81 -28.93
CA LYS A 496 -13.25 -20.26 -28.78
C LYS A 496 -14.32 -20.94 -27.91
N THR A 497 -14.21 -22.26 -27.69
CA THR A 497 -15.11 -22.99 -26.78
C THR A 497 -14.93 -22.54 -25.33
N GLU A 498 -15.88 -22.85 -24.45
CA GLU A 498 -15.80 -22.48 -23.02
C GLU A 498 -14.54 -23.04 -22.34
N GLU A 499 -14.14 -24.26 -22.67
CA GLU A 499 -12.92 -24.87 -22.13
C GLU A 499 -11.65 -24.11 -22.59
N GLN A 500 -11.63 -23.70 -23.87
CA GLN A 500 -10.51 -22.94 -24.43
C GLN A 500 -10.48 -21.49 -23.91
N LYS A 501 -11.63 -20.88 -23.62
CA LYS A 501 -11.73 -19.60 -22.92
C LYS A 501 -11.13 -19.69 -21.52
N GLU A 502 -11.50 -20.72 -20.77
CA GLU A 502 -10.94 -20.95 -19.44
C GLU A 502 -9.41 -21.12 -19.50
N ALA A 503 -8.91 -21.95 -20.43
CA ALA A 503 -7.49 -22.12 -20.67
C ALA A 503 -6.78 -20.80 -21.03
N GLY A 504 -7.38 -20.00 -21.92
CA GLY A 504 -6.87 -18.68 -22.31
C GLY A 504 -6.76 -17.70 -21.15
N SER A 505 -7.77 -17.66 -20.25
CA SER A 505 -7.74 -16.77 -19.08
C SER A 505 -6.61 -17.16 -18.12
N ARG A 506 -6.38 -18.45 -17.93
CA ARG A 506 -5.28 -18.97 -17.10
C ARG A 506 -3.92 -18.55 -17.66
N VAL A 507 -3.71 -18.70 -18.96
CA VAL A 507 -2.48 -18.26 -19.65
C VAL A 507 -2.24 -16.77 -19.41
N VAL A 508 -3.25 -15.94 -19.63
CA VAL A 508 -3.16 -14.48 -19.45
C VAL A 508 -2.79 -14.14 -18.00
N LEU A 509 -3.51 -14.68 -17.03
CA LEU A 509 -3.26 -14.38 -15.61
C LEU A 509 -1.88 -14.85 -15.14
N LEU A 510 -1.45 -16.05 -15.55
CA LEU A 510 -0.14 -16.58 -15.16
C LEU A 510 0.99 -15.77 -15.81
N LEU A 511 0.83 -15.33 -17.05
CA LEU A 511 1.83 -14.54 -17.74
C LEU A 511 1.93 -13.12 -17.14
N CYS A 512 0.80 -12.50 -16.77
CA CYS A 512 0.79 -11.26 -16.01
C CYS A 512 1.57 -11.40 -14.70
N GLU A 513 1.30 -12.46 -13.92
CA GLU A 513 2.01 -12.74 -12.68
C GLU A 513 3.51 -12.93 -12.92
N HIS A 514 3.87 -13.69 -13.96
CA HIS A 514 5.25 -13.97 -14.30
C HIS A 514 6.03 -12.70 -14.65
N LEU A 515 5.48 -11.88 -15.55
CA LEU A 515 6.13 -10.66 -16.03
C LEU A 515 6.18 -9.59 -14.94
N ALA A 516 5.15 -9.47 -14.09
CA ALA A 516 5.13 -8.54 -12.95
C ALA A 516 6.26 -8.79 -11.94
N SER A 517 6.77 -10.02 -11.86
CA SER A 517 7.86 -10.40 -10.95
C SER A 517 9.27 -10.11 -11.50
N ARG A 518 9.39 -9.63 -12.74
CA ARG A 518 10.66 -9.43 -13.44
C ARG A 518 10.93 -7.96 -13.75
N SER A 519 12.20 -7.64 -13.98
CA SER A 519 12.64 -6.32 -14.47
C SER A 519 12.59 -6.24 -16.00
N ILE A 520 11.43 -6.49 -16.59
CA ILE A 520 11.18 -6.44 -18.05
C ILE A 520 10.26 -5.25 -18.34
N SER A 521 10.55 -4.47 -19.38
CA SER A 521 9.83 -3.23 -19.69
C SER A 521 9.08 -3.23 -21.02
N SER A 522 9.37 -4.18 -21.93
CA SER A 522 8.68 -4.31 -23.21
C SER A 522 8.66 -5.77 -23.69
N TRP A 523 7.92 -6.04 -24.76
CA TRP A 523 7.90 -7.38 -25.37
C TRP A 523 9.22 -7.72 -26.06
N GLU A 524 9.96 -6.75 -26.60
CA GLU A 524 11.29 -6.98 -27.19
C GLU A 524 12.33 -7.46 -26.17
N ASP A 525 12.15 -7.10 -24.89
CA ASP A 525 13.00 -7.54 -23.79
C ASP A 525 12.71 -9.01 -23.39
N VAL A 526 11.56 -9.58 -23.79
CA VAL A 526 11.17 -10.96 -23.44
C VAL A 526 11.92 -11.96 -24.34
N GLY A 527 12.90 -12.64 -23.76
CA GLY A 527 13.75 -13.60 -24.46
C GLY A 527 13.18 -15.02 -24.49
N GLU A 528 13.88 -15.90 -25.21
CA GLU A 528 13.58 -17.35 -25.24
C GLU A 528 13.67 -17.99 -23.84
N GLU A 529 14.62 -17.54 -23.02
CA GLU A 529 14.81 -18.03 -21.65
C GLU A 529 13.63 -17.67 -20.74
N ASP A 530 13.01 -16.51 -20.92
CA ASP A 530 11.82 -16.11 -20.16
C ASP A 530 10.63 -17.04 -20.48
N TRP A 531 10.42 -17.35 -21.76
CA TRP A 531 9.40 -18.30 -22.21
C TRP A 531 9.69 -19.72 -21.72
N LYS A 532 10.95 -20.16 -21.76
CA LYS A 532 11.35 -21.50 -21.29
C LYS A 532 11.11 -21.64 -19.80
N GLN A 533 11.54 -20.67 -19.00
CA GLN A 533 11.29 -20.64 -17.56
C GLN A 533 9.78 -20.57 -17.24
N PHE A 534 9.00 -19.79 -17.98
CA PHE A 534 7.55 -19.77 -17.83
C PHE A 534 6.92 -21.17 -18.01
N LEU A 535 7.33 -21.88 -19.07
CA LEU A 535 6.81 -23.21 -19.39
C LEU A 535 7.23 -24.29 -18.38
N VAL A 536 8.51 -24.34 -17.97
CA VAL A 536 9.05 -25.47 -17.19
C VAL A 536 9.09 -25.24 -15.68
N GLU A 537 9.01 -23.99 -15.22
CA GLU A 537 8.95 -23.64 -13.79
C GLU A 537 7.57 -23.13 -13.39
N GLN A 538 7.03 -22.11 -14.07
CA GLN A 538 5.83 -21.41 -13.58
C GLN A 538 4.55 -22.22 -13.76
N ILE A 539 4.35 -22.81 -14.94
CA ILE A 539 3.18 -23.66 -15.20
C ILE A 539 3.09 -24.83 -14.20
N PRO A 540 4.13 -25.68 -14.01
CA PRO A 540 4.10 -26.73 -13.00
C PRO A 540 3.89 -26.21 -11.57
N THR A 541 4.47 -25.05 -11.24
CA THR A 541 4.34 -24.48 -9.89
C THR A 541 2.92 -24.00 -9.59
N ARG A 542 2.25 -23.36 -10.57
CA ARG A 542 0.96 -22.68 -10.37
C ARG A 542 -0.25 -23.52 -10.75
N TRP A 543 -0.08 -24.48 -11.65
CA TRP A 543 -1.19 -25.26 -12.20
C TRP A 543 -1.19 -26.73 -11.78
N SER A 544 -0.40 -27.13 -10.78
CA SER A 544 -0.33 -28.53 -10.32
C SER A 544 -1.66 -29.13 -9.86
N SER A 545 -2.65 -28.30 -9.55
CA SER A 545 -4.00 -28.74 -9.20
C SER A 545 -4.92 -28.94 -10.41
N LEU A 546 -4.52 -28.51 -11.60
CA LEU A 546 -5.33 -28.56 -12.82
C LEU A 546 -5.22 -29.92 -13.53
N PRO A 547 -6.30 -30.38 -14.17
CA PRO A 547 -6.25 -31.58 -15.01
C PRO A 547 -5.29 -31.43 -16.18
N LYS A 548 -4.64 -32.52 -16.59
CA LYS A 548 -3.76 -32.57 -17.78
C LYS A 548 -4.44 -31.98 -19.02
N GLN A 549 -5.71 -32.31 -19.23
CA GLN A 549 -6.46 -31.83 -20.41
C GLN A 549 -6.55 -30.30 -20.46
N THR A 550 -6.83 -29.66 -19.32
CA THR A 550 -6.88 -28.19 -19.21
C THR A 550 -5.52 -27.57 -19.47
N VAL A 551 -4.44 -28.17 -18.95
CA VAL A 551 -3.09 -27.69 -19.21
C VAL A 551 -2.71 -27.84 -20.69
N SER A 552 -3.04 -28.96 -21.32
CA SER A 552 -2.79 -29.16 -22.75
C SER A 552 -3.46 -28.09 -23.60
N GLN A 553 -4.72 -27.73 -23.30
CA GLN A 553 -5.42 -26.64 -23.98
C GLN A 553 -4.75 -25.29 -23.74
N ALA A 554 -4.23 -25.04 -22.54
CA ALA A 554 -3.49 -23.82 -22.24
C ALA A 554 -2.15 -23.74 -23.00
N LEU A 555 -1.44 -24.87 -23.15
CA LEU A 555 -0.20 -24.93 -23.93
C LEU A 555 -0.45 -24.64 -25.42
N ASP A 556 -1.60 -25.08 -25.96
CA ASP A 556 -1.98 -24.82 -27.36
C ASP A 556 -2.24 -23.33 -27.63
N MET A 557 -2.64 -22.57 -26.61
CA MET A 557 -2.90 -21.13 -26.70
C MET A 557 -1.61 -20.28 -26.74
N LEU A 558 -0.47 -20.80 -26.28
CA LEU A 558 0.77 -20.03 -26.18
C LEU A 558 1.36 -19.65 -27.55
N PRO A 559 1.45 -20.54 -28.56
CA PRO A 559 1.86 -20.15 -29.91
C PRO A 559 0.92 -19.14 -30.57
N GLU A 560 -0.39 -19.18 -30.26
CA GLU A 560 -1.36 -18.22 -30.78
C GLU A 560 -1.13 -16.83 -30.18
N LEU A 561 -0.97 -16.74 -28.86
CA LEU A 561 -0.62 -15.51 -28.17
C LEU A 561 0.70 -14.93 -28.69
N ALA A 562 1.72 -15.76 -28.81
CA ALA A 562 3.03 -15.34 -29.28
C ALA A 562 2.99 -14.84 -30.74
N GLY A 563 2.20 -15.49 -31.61
CA GLY A 563 1.99 -15.02 -32.99
C GLY A 563 1.20 -13.71 -33.06
N TRP A 564 0.21 -13.55 -32.17
CA TRP A 564 -0.53 -12.30 -32.02
C TRP A 564 0.40 -11.15 -31.61
N LEU A 565 1.32 -11.38 -30.67
CA LEU A 565 2.35 -10.42 -30.27
C LEU A 565 3.32 -10.09 -31.41
N ASP A 566 3.83 -11.12 -32.11
CA ASP A 566 4.75 -10.95 -33.24
C ASP A 566 4.14 -10.06 -34.33
N SER A 567 2.83 -10.17 -34.58
CA SER A 567 2.12 -9.36 -35.58
C SER A 567 2.06 -7.87 -35.24
N ARG A 568 2.10 -7.52 -33.95
CA ARG A 568 1.97 -6.13 -33.45
C ARG A 568 3.33 -5.48 -33.23
N TYR A 569 4.30 -6.25 -32.73
CA TYR A 569 5.60 -5.73 -32.30
C TYR A 569 6.77 -6.14 -33.22
N GLY A 570 6.53 -7.00 -34.21
CA GLY A 570 7.59 -7.50 -35.11
C GLY A 570 8.62 -8.37 -34.39
N THR A 571 8.27 -8.91 -33.22
CA THR A 571 9.07 -9.83 -32.43
C THR A 571 9.08 -11.24 -33.06
N LYS A 572 9.73 -12.20 -32.40
CA LYS A 572 9.86 -13.59 -32.87
C LYS A 572 9.49 -14.60 -31.78
N HIS A 573 8.59 -14.22 -30.89
CA HIS A 573 8.15 -15.05 -29.78
C HIS A 573 7.49 -16.34 -30.27
N GLN A 574 6.72 -16.32 -31.35
CA GLN A 574 6.03 -17.53 -31.82
C GLN A 574 7.02 -18.62 -32.20
N LYS A 575 8.10 -18.25 -32.90
CA LYS A 575 9.16 -19.18 -33.26
C LYS A 575 9.83 -19.77 -32.01
N ALA A 576 10.13 -18.93 -31.01
CA ALA A 576 10.75 -19.37 -29.76
C ALA A 576 9.83 -20.31 -28.97
N VAL A 577 8.58 -19.92 -28.75
CA VAL A 577 7.58 -20.71 -28.02
C VAL A 577 7.32 -22.06 -28.69
N CYS A 578 7.18 -22.11 -30.02
CA CYS A 578 7.03 -23.37 -30.74
C CYS A 578 8.26 -24.29 -30.56
N ALA A 579 9.47 -23.75 -30.69
CA ALA A 579 10.70 -24.54 -30.52
C ALA A 579 10.82 -25.11 -29.10
N ILE A 580 10.48 -24.32 -28.08
CA ILE A 580 10.49 -24.79 -26.68
C ILE A 580 9.40 -25.85 -26.47
N LEU A 581 8.18 -25.66 -26.97
CA LEU A 581 7.10 -26.64 -26.83
C LEU A 581 7.42 -27.96 -27.53
N GLU A 582 8.10 -27.94 -28.68
CA GLU A 582 8.59 -29.17 -29.33
C GLU A 582 9.54 -29.97 -28.40
N GLU A 583 10.34 -29.28 -27.58
CA GLU A 583 11.25 -29.88 -26.60
C GLU A 583 10.50 -30.39 -25.36
N VAL A 584 9.64 -29.57 -24.75
CA VAL A 584 9.17 -29.80 -23.36
C VAL A 584 7.71 -30.23 -23.23
N ARG A 585 6.88 -30.13 -24.27
CA ARG A 585 5.41 -30.38 -24.17
C ARG A 585 5.10 -31.78 -23.68
N SER A 586 5.80 -32.79 -24.21
CA SER A 586 5.62 -34.16 -23.76
C SER A 586 5.97 -34.32 -22.28
N GLU A 587 7.10 -33.76 -21.84
CA GLU A 587 7.53 -33.84 -20.43
C GLU A 587 6.50 -33.20 -19.49
N LEU A 588 6.00 -32.00 -19.84
CA LEU A 588 4.96 -31.31 -19.09
C LEU A 588 3.67 -32.13 -19.01
N GLU A 589 3.21 -32.68 -20.13
CA GLU A 589 2.03 -33.54 -20.17
C GLU A 589 2.16 -34.77 -19.26
N HIS A 590 3.34 -35.38 -19.15
CA HIS A 590 3.59 -36.47 -18.22
C HIS A 590 3.57 -35.98 -16.76
N CYS A 591 4.06 -34.77 -16.46
CA CYS A 591 3.98 -34.20 -15.11
C CYS A 591 2.53 -34.09 -14.63
N PHE A 592 1.64 -33.53 -15.45
CA PHE A 592 0.23 -33.37 -15.09
C PHE A 592 -0.55 -34.68 -15.15
N ALA A 593 -0.24 -35.58 -16.08
CA ALA A 593 -0.79 -36.94 -16.08
C ALA A 593 -0.45 -37.67 -14.79
N LEU A 594 0.80 -37.56 -14.32
CA LEU A 594 1.22 -38.13 -13.05
C LEU A 594 0.40 -37.54 -11.90
N LEU A 595 0.16 -36.23 -11.86
CA LEU A 595 -0.66 -35.60 -10.82
C LEU A 595 -2.14 -35.99 -10.90
N ASP A 596 -2.69 -36.22 -12.08
CA ASP A 596 -4.08 -36.68 -12.29
C ASP A 596 -4.34 -38.05 -11.67
N GLU A 597 -3.34 -38.95 -11.72
CA GLU A 597 -3.43 -40.29 -11.10
C GLU A 597 -3.57 -40.25 -9.57
N TRP A 598 -3.20 -39.13 -8.93
CA TRP A 598 -3.45 -38.86 -7.51
C TRP A 598 -4.60 -37.86 -7.27
N GLY A 599 -5.18 -37.28 -8.33
CA GLY A 599 -6.11 -36.14 -8.25
C GLY A 599 -7.58 -36.44 -7.95
N THR A 600 -8.01 -37.71 -7.92
CA THR A 600 -9.40 -38.08 -7.60
C THR A 600 -9.69 -38.20 -6.10
N GLU A 601 -8.66 -38.29 -5.27
CA GLU A 601 -8.76 -38.22 -3.81
C GLU A 601 -7.95 -37.01 -3.31
N ARG A 602 -8.60 -36.12 -2.56
CA ARG A 602 -8.00 -35.05 -1.71
C ARG A 602 -7.83 -33.65 -2.32
N LYS A 603 -8.95 -32.91 -2.25
CA LYS A 603 -9.00 -31.43 -2.20
C LYS A 603 -8.16 -30.86 -1.04
N GLU A 604 -8.16 -31.51 0.11
CA GLU A 604 -7.58 -31.02 1.37
C GLU A 604 -6.04 -30.90 1.38
N GLU A 605 -5.30 -31.82 0.74
CA GLU A 605 -3.83 -31.79 0.72
C GLU A 605 -3.29 -30.84 -0.35
N ARG A 606 -4.00 -30.73 -1.48
CA ARG A 606 -3.78 -29.68 -2.48
C ARG A 606 -4.10 -28.30 -1.89
N GLU A 607 -5.17 -28.17 -1.10
CA GLU A 607 -5.47 -26.96 -0.33
C GLU A 607 -4.41 -26.67 0.75
N LYS A 608 -3.80 -27.69 1.38
CA LYS A 608 -2.68 -27.50 2.33
C LYS A 608 -1.38 -27.06 1.64
N LEU A 609 -1.08 -27.54 0.43
CA LEU A 609 0.04 -27.03 -0.38
C LEU A 609 -0.29 -25.66 -0.99
N LEU A 610 -1.54 -25.40 -1.42
CA LEU A 610 -1.98 -24.07 -1.78
C LEU A 610 -1.85 -23.14 -0.58
N VAL A 611 -2.23 -23.56 0.63
CA VAL A 611 -1.97 -22.81 1.87
C VAL A 611 -0.48 -22.66 2.08
N TRP A 612 0.39 -23.62 1.74
CA TRP A 612 1.85 -23.45 1.81
C TRP A 612 2.41 -22.47 0.75
N GLN A 613 1.85 -22.45 -0.46
CA GLN A 613 2.18 -21.53 -1.56
C GLN A 613 1.56 -20.13 -1.37
N LEU A 614 0.39 -20.06 -0.73
CA LEU A 614 -0.32 -18.84 -0.32
C LEU A 614 0.30 -18.31 0.98
N VAL A 615 0.82 -19.14 1.87
CA VAL A 615 1.77 -18.75 2.93
C VAL A 615 3.05 -18.23 2.27
N GLY A 616 3.47 -18.84 1.15
CA GLY A 616 4.44 -18.35 0.16
C GLY A 616 4.23 -16.91 -0.30
N LEU A 617 3.03 -16.60 -0.77
CA LEU A 617 2.66 -15.30 -1.31
C LEU A 617 2.27 -14.28 -0.23
N PHE A 618 1.67 -14.72 0.89
CA PHE A 618 0.94 -13.86 1.83
C PHE A 618 1.37 -13.98 3.31
N GLY A 619 2.26 -14.90 3.71
CA GLY A 619 2.94 -14.83 5.01
C GLY A 619 2.14 -15.18 6.29
N PHE A 620 1.28 -16.22 6.30
CA PHE A 620 0.64 -16.74 7.53
C PHE A 620 1.36 -17.94 8.15
N PRO A 621 1.22 -18.17 9.47
CA PRO A 621 1.45 -19.47 10.06
C PRO A 621 0.14 -20.26 10.14
N THR A 622 0.14 -21.51 9.69
CA THR A 622 -0.71 -22.55 10.28
C THR A 622 0.17 -23.73 10.72
N PRO A 623 -0.21 -24.42 11.80
CA PRO A 623 0.49 -25.60 12.27
C PRO A 623 0.07 -26.79 11.40
N SER A 624 0.71 -27.00 10.25
CA SER A 624 0.61 -28.28 9.56
C SER A 624 1.79 -29.15 9.97
N SER A 625 1.50 -30.32 10.51
CA SER A 625 2.45 -31.39 10.81
C SER A 625 3.03 -32.07 9.56
N ALA A 626 2.82 -31.50 8.37
CA ALA A 626 3.22 -32.07 7.09
C ALA A 626 4.56 -31.46 6.65
N HIS A 627 5.60 -32.29 6.61
CA HIS A 627 6.88 -31.94 6.02
C HIS A 627 6.83 -32.18 4.50
N PHE A 628 7.35 -31.27 3.68
CA PHE A 628 7.52 -31.49 2.23
C PHE A 628 8.98 -31.75 1.90
N SER A 629 9.25 -32.54 0.87
CA SER A 629 10.60 -32.85 0.40
C SER A 629 10.63 -32.96 -1.11
N MET A 630 11.81 -32.69 -1.67
CA MET A 630 12.06 -32.76 -3.11
C MET A 630 12.87 -33.99 -3.47
N TYR A 631 12.44 -34.67 -4.52
CA TYR A 631 12.95 -35.94 -4.99
C TYR A 631 13.30 -35.83 -6.48
N TYR A 632 14.41 -36.40 -6.90
CA TYR A 632 14.84 -36.49 -8.30
C TYR A 632 14.67 -37.92 -8.82
N VAL A 633 13.98 -38.11 -9.94
CA VAL A 633 13.68 -39.43 -10.47
C VAL A 633 14.86 -39.96 -11.30
N LYS A 634 15.46 -41.08 -10.88
CA LYS A 634 16.52 -41.77 -11.64
C LYS A 634 15.96 -42.74 -12.68
N GLY A 635 14.85 -43.40 -12.38
CA GLY A 635 14.21 -44.38 -13.27
C GLY A 635 13.29 -45.34 -12.52
N ILE A 636 12.83 -46.37 -13.21
CA ILE A 636 11.97 -47.43 -12.66
C ILE A 636 12.74 -48.75 -12.68
N GLU A 637 12.86 -49.40 -11.53
CA GLU A 637 13.48 -50.72 -11.37
C GLU A 637 12.48 -51.67 -10.71
N GLN A 638 12.19 -52.80 -11.36
CA GLN A 638 11.31 -53.86 -10.81
C GLN A 638 9.92 -53.36 -10.35
N GLY A 639 9.34 -52.38 -11.03
CA GLY A 639 8.03 -51.80 -10.70
C GLY A 639 8.06 -50.74 -9.58
N LYS A 640 9.25 -50.36 -9.08
CA LYS A 640 9.44 -49.27 -8.11
C LYS A 640 10.24 -48.14 -8.74
N ALA A 641 9.88 -46.90 -8.42
CA ALA A 641 10.66 -45.74 -8.83
C ALA A 641 11.88 -45.55 -7.93
N VAL A 642 13.06 -45.38 -8.52
CA VAL A 642 14.29 -45.04 -7.80
C VAL A 642 14.43 -43.52 -7.81
N VAL A 643 14.42 -42.90 -6.63
CA VAL A 643 14.46 -41.44 -6.50
C VAL A 643 15.56 -40.98 -5.53
N ASP A 644 16.25 -39.89 -5.88
CA ASP A 644 17.20 -39.22 -5.00
C ASP A 644 16.49 -38.19 -4.14
N TRP A 645 16.54 -38.37 -2.83
CA TRP A 645 16.03 -37.40 -1.87
C TRP A 645 17.06 -36.28 -1.68
N ILE A 646 16.82 -35.15 -2.34
CA ILE A 646 17.79 -34.05 -2.45
C ILE A 646 18.14 -33.46 -1.08
N GLY A 647 17.16 -33.25 -0.21
CA GLY A 647 17.37 -32.68 1.13
C GLY A 647 18.15 -33.57 2.09
N HIS A 648 18.17 -34.89 1.86
CA HIS A 648 18.82 -35.88 2.74
C HIS A 648 20.02 -36.57 2.07
N ASN A 649 20.34 -36.22 0.83
CA ASN A 649 21.45 -36.76 0.04
C ASN A 649 21.52 -38.30 0.03
N ARG A 650 20.38 -38.95 -0.19
CA ARG A 650 20.26 -40.42 -0.27
C ARG A 650 19.28 -40.84 -1.35
N THR A 651 19.42 -42.06 -1.85
CA THR A 651 18.47 -42.67 -2.79
C THR A 651 17.47 -43.53 -2.03
N VAL A 652 16.19 -43.42 -2.38
CA VAL A 652 15.08 -44.22 -1.83
C VAL A 652 14.26 -44.82 -2.96
N THR A 653 13.51 -45.87 -2.67
CA THR A 653 12.55 -46.46 -3.61
C THR A 653 11.13 -46.01 -3.28
N TRP A 654 10.37 -45.63 -4.30
CA TRP A 654 8.98 -45.19 -4.18
C TRP A 654 8.05 -46.19 -4.88
N ASP A 655 7.06 -46.69 -4.14
CA ASP A 655 6.04 -47.61 -4.65
C ASP A 655 4.98 -46.83 -5.44
N VAL A 656 5.18 -46.78 -6.76
CA VAL A 656 4.32 -46.04 -7.70
C VAL A 656 3.19 -46.95 -8.21
N PRO A 657 1.92 -46.54 -8.11
CA PRO A 657 0.79 -47.28 -8.68
C PRO A 657 1.02 -47.62 -10.16
N GLU A 658 0.66 -48.82 -10.61
CA GLU A 658 0.86 -49.26 -12.00
C GLU A 658 0.31 -48.26 -13.04
N ARG A 659 -0.82 -47.61 -12.72
CA ARG A 659 -1.45 -46.57 -13.54
C ARG A 659 -0.61 -45.31 -13.73
N ALA A 660 0.26 -45.00 -12.76
CA ALA A 660 1.12 -43.81 -12.74
C ALA A 660 2.51 -44.06 -13.33
N GLN A 661 2.97 -45.31 -13.41
CA GLN A 661 4.29 -45.67 -13.93
C GLN A 661 4.55 -45.16 -15.36
N PRO A 662 3.60 -45.20 -16.31
CA PRO A 662 3.81 -44.66 -17.66
C PRO A 662 4.09 -43.16 -17.69
N HIS A 663 3.74 -42.44 -16.62
CA HIS A 663 3.86 -40.99 -16.51
C HIS A 663 5.14 -40.52 -15.81
N LEU A 664 5.93 -41.46 -15.29
CA LEU A 664 7.13 -41.15 -14.55
C LEU A 664 8.36 -41.20 -15.47
N LEU A 665 8.93 -40.02 -15.77
CA LEU A 665 10.12 -39.90 -16.61
C LEU A 665 11.40 -39.77 -15.77
N PRO A 666 12.51 -40.42 -16.15
CA PRO A 666 13.83 -40.12 -15.60
C PRO A 666 14.17 -38.63 -15.78
N GLY A 667 14.72 -38.01 -14.75
CA GLY A 667 15.07 -36.59 -14.75
C GLY A 667 14.03 -35.67 -14.12
N MET A 668 12.81 -36.14 -13.85
CA MET A 668 11.77 -35.35 -13.18
C MET A 668 12.17 -34.96 -11.76
N TYR A 669 11.69 -33.80 -11.31
CA TYR A 669 11.75 -33.40 -9.91
C TYR A 669 10.36 -33.41 -9.30
N ILE A 670 10.18 -34.09 -8.17
CA ILE A 670 8.89 -34.23 -7.51
C ILE A 670 8.98 -33.64 -6.11
N ILE A 671 8.04 -32.76 -5.76
CA ILE A 671 7.81 -32.34 -4.38
C ILE A 671 6.65 -33.15 -3.85
N ALA A 672 6.92 -33.92 -2.80
CA ALA A 672 5.93 -34.77 -2.15
C ALA A 672 5.90 -34.51 -0.65
N THR A 673 4.81 -34.91 0.00
CA THR A 673 4.77 -34.97 1.47
C THR A 673 5.80 -35.99 1.97
N ALA A 674 6.41 -35.75 3.12
CA ALA A 674 7.37 -36.65 3.75
C ALA A 674 6.67 -37.36 4.92
N GLY A 675 6.58 -38.69 4.85
CA GLY A 675 6.07 -39.51 5.94
C GLY A 675 7.03 -39.59 7.13
N CYS A 676 6.55 -40.05 8.29
CA CYS A 676 7.33 -40.17 9.54
C CYS A 676 8.44 -41.24 9.50
N HIS A 677 8.56 -42.01 8.41
CA HIS A 677 9.36 -43.24 8.31
C HIS A 677 10.14 -43.40 6.99
N ASP A 678 10.78 -42.34 6.49
CA ASP A 678 11.64 -42.40 5.29
C ASP A 678 10.93 -42.82 3.98
N GLU A 679 9.61 -42.71 3.94
CA GLU A 679 8.78 -42.99 2.77
C GLU A 679 8.33 -41.69 2.08
N MET A 680 8.46 -41.68 0.76
CA MET A 680 7.93 -40.62 -0.10
C MET A 680 6.40 -40.69 -0.09
N GLY A 681 5.77 -39.61 0.34
CA GLY A 681 4.31 -39.47 0.35
C GLY A 681 3.77 -39.02 -1.02
N ASP A 682 2.56 -38.48 -1.01
CA ASP A 682 1.84 -38.13 -2.23
C ASP A 682 2.52 -36.96 -2.98
N PRO A 683 2.69 -37.07 -4.32
CA PRO A 683 3.26 -36.01 -5.14
C PRO A 683 2.32 -34.82 -5.19
N VAL A 684 2.90 -33.62 -5.08
CA VAL A 684 2.13 -32.37 -5.04
C VAL A 684 2.60 -31.35 -6.09
N LEU A 685 3.89 -31.37 -6.43
CA LEU A 685 4.44 -30.67 -7.60
C LEU A 685 5.32 -31.65 -8.36
N VAL A 686 5.26 -31.60 -9.68
CA VAL A 686 6.08 -32.41 -10.57
C VAL A 686 6.63 -31.49 -11.64
N TYR A 687 7.95 -31.42 -11.73
CA TYR A 687 8.67 -30.61 -12.71
C TYR A 687 9.31 -31.51 -13.76
N PRO A 688 9.31 -31.07 -15.04
CA PRO A 688 9.90 -31.82 -16.13
C PRO A 688 11.43 -31.88 -15.99
N PRO A 689 12.12 -32.83 -16.64
CA PRO A 689 13.59 -32.84 -16.75
C PRO A 689 14.20 -31.50 -17.17
N ALA A 690 13.55 -30.79 -18.10
CA ALA A 690 13.96 -29.45 -18.54
C ALA A 690 13.99 -28.38 -17.43
N PHE A 691 13.43 -28.64 -16.24
CA PHE A 691 13.52 -27.74 -15.08
C PHE A 691 14.91 -27.69 -14.44
N SER A 692 15.78 -28.66 -14.70
CA SER A 692 17.08 -28.79 -14.03
C SER A 692 17.94 -27.51 -13.97
N PRO A 693 18.02 -26.65 -15.02
CA PRO A 693 18.79 -25.40 -14.96
C PRO A 693 18.27 -24.38 -13.93
N TYR A 694 16.98 -24.44 -13.57
CA TYR A 694 16.33 -23.48 -12.68
C TYR A 694 16.35 -23.92 -11.21
N LEU A 695 16.76 -25.16 -10.94
CA LEU A 695 16.67 -25.79 -9.61
C LEU A 695 17.38 -25.00 -8.51
N GLU A 696 18.62 -24.58 -8.74
CA GLU A 696 19.41 -23.85 -7.73
C GLU A 696 18.80 -22.50 -7.40
N SER A 697 18.43 -21.73 -8.42
CA SER A 697 17.73 -20.44 -8.29
C SER A 697 16.41 -20.61 -7.53
N TRP A 698 15.64 -21.64 -7.88
CA TRP A 698 14.39 -21.96 -7.21
C TRP A 698 14.59 -22.31 -5.72
N LEU A 699 15.58 -23.15 -5.41
CA LEU A 699 15.94 -23.51 -4.03
C LEU A 699 16.40 -22.30 -3.22
N GLN A 700 17.18 -21.40 -3.83
CA GLN A 700 17.62 -20.17 -3.20
C GLN A 700 16.42 -19.26 -2.88
N LYS A 701 15.52 -19.02 -3.84
CA LYS A 701 14.29 -18.24 -3.63
C LYS A 701 13.44 -18.82 -2.50
N LEU A 702 13.31 -20.15 -2.46
CA LEU A 702 12.58 -20.84 -1.40
C LEU A 702 13.22 -20.62 -0.02
N LYS A 703 14.55 -20.69 0.07
CA LYS A 703 15.29 -20.50 1.32
C LYS A 703 15.19 -19.07 1.83
N GLU A 704 15.44 -18.09 0.97
CA GLU A 704 15.32 -16.66 1.30
C GLU A 704 13.91 -16.32 1.80
N TRP A 705 12.90 -16.91 1.16
CA TRP A 705 11.52 -16.79 1.58
C TRP A 705 11.26 -17.43 2.96
N LEU A 706 11.72 -18.66 3.20
CA LEU A 706 11.55 -19.35 4.49
C LEU A 706 12.20 -18.56 5.64
N ASP A 707 13.38 -17.99 5.40
CA ASP A 707 14.08 -17.16 6.38
C ASP A 707 13.33 -15.85 6.65
N ARG A 708 12.75 -15.24 5.62
CA ARG A 708 11.87 -14.07 5.74
C ARG A 708 10.65 -14.39 6.61
N VAL A 709 9.91 -15.45 6.30
CA VAL A 709 8.71 -15.85 7.05
C VAL A 709 9.01 -16.15 8.52
N LYS A 710 10.09 -16.91 8.81
CA LYS A 710 10.48 -17.22 10.19
C LYS A 710 10.79 -15.98 11.02
N LYS A 711 11.35 -14.94 10.40
CA LYS A 711 11.68 -13.67 11.06
C LYS A 711 10.45 -12.77 11.25
N GLU A 712 9.59 -12.72 10.25
CA GLU A 712 8.54 -11.70 10.16
C GLU A 712 7.24 -12.12 10.85
N VAL A 713 6.89 -13.41 10.80
CA VAL A 713 5.63 -13.92 11.35
C VAL A 713 5.49 -13.75 12.87
N PRO A 714 6.47 -14.14 13.72
CA PRO A 714 6.37 -13.95 15.17
C PRO A 714 6.25 -12.47 15.56
N ALA A 715 7.01 -11.60 14.89
CA ALA A 715 6.98 -10.16 15.11
C ALA A 715 5.62 -9.55 14.70
N SER A 716 5.00 -10.05 13.62
CA SER A 716 3.66 -9.65 13.20
C SER A 716 2.58 -10.12 14.18
N GLN A 717 2.65 -11.35 14.67
CA GLN A 717 1.71 -11.86 15.69
C GLN A 717 1.80 -11.10 17.02
N GLU A 718 3.00 -10.78 17.49
CA GLU A 718 3.22 -10.00 18.72
C GLU A 718 2.70 -8.57 18.57
N ARG A 719 2.85 -7.96 17.38
CA ARG A 719 2.32 -6.61 17.08
C ARG A 719 0.80 -6.59 16.94
N VAL A 720 0.18 -7.58 16.30
CA VAL A 720 -1.28 -7.71 16.25
C VAL A 720 -1.83 -7.86 17.67
N ARG A 721 -1.23 -8.72 18.50
CA ARG A 721 -1.59 -8.83 19.92
C ARG A 721 -1.41 -7.51 20.66
N ALA A 722 -0.31 -6.80 20.46
CA ALA A 722 -0.06 -5.51 21.11
C ALA A 722 -1.03 -4.40 20.65
N SER A 723 -1.46 -4.41 19.39
CA SER A 723 -2.47 -3.48 18.85
C SER A 723 -3.86 -3.80 19.39
N VAL A 724 -4.25 -5.07 19.42
CA VAL A 724 -5.51 -5.54 20.04
C VAL A 724 -5.54 -5.22 21.54
N ASP A 725 -4.43 -5.45 22.26
CA ASP A 725 -4.29 -5.09 23.67
C ASP A 725 -4.38 -3.56 23.89
N ARG A 726 -3.83 -2.75 22.99
CA ARG A 726 -3.92 -1.28 23.06
C ARG A 726 -5.37 -0.80 22.93
N LEU A 727 -6.13 -1.42 22.03
CA LEU A 727 -7.54 -1.11 21.79
C LEU A 727 -8.43 -1.59 22.94
N SER A 728 -8.12 -2.75 23.52
CA SER A 728 -8.82 -3.33 24.67
C SER A 728 -8.63 -2.53 25.97
N ARG A 729 -7.63 -1.65 26.02
CA ARG A 729 -7.26 -0.84 27.20
C ARG A 729 -7.70 0.62 27.11
N ARG A 730 -8.39 1.03 26.05
CA ARG A 730 -9.03 2.35 25.98
C ARG A 730 -10.47 2.24 26.48
N PRO A 731 -10.91 3.16 27.36
CA PRO A 731 -12.26 3.16 27.94
C PRO A 731 -13.36 3.32 26.89
#